data_AF-A0A1E5MGQ3-F1
#
_entry.id   AF-A0A1E5MGQ3-F1
#
_cell.length_a   1.000
_cell.length_b   1.000
_cell.length_c   1.000
_cell.angle_alpha   90.00
_cell.angle_beta   90.00
_cell.angle_gamma   90.00
#
_symmetry.space_group_name_H-M   'P 1'
#
loop_
_entity.id
_entity.type
_entity.pdbx_description
1 polymer ?
#
loop_
_entity_poly.entity_id
_entity_poly.type
_entity_poly.pdbx_seq_one_letter_code
_entity_poly.pdbx_strand_id
1 'polypeptide(L)'
;MTRHTKRSSAIRSATVLAVTAVLTGVLAAPAHAAPAAAAAVAPVAQGDDWSVTPSAGGYDVTLDLDAPLPIRAAAPVLLVDGHDVGVGRTSLDQRRVTVTTTDPAVARADDVSLAWTSDVDPSAPSGTPQPGAPQTVAPQAAPSGTPAPSGTPVPSDAPAPSDADPAAAGPYTVARADYDLGDQVETLRGFGGNRKGEMRAAVFLPEDAPGKRPVVVFLHGRHEACVGGTPSSAGWPCGRRQTEIPSYRGYDAAATALASNGYAVVSVSANAINALDGTYADDGGALARGQLVLDHLDLLRRADAGQEPRLSPLLVGRLDLGDVGLMGHSRGGDGVVRAALLNEQRAQPFGIRAVMPLAPTDFGRTTLPDTDTAVVLPSCDGDVSDLQGQHFFDDSRTAYGDDVLRSSILVMGANHNFFNTTWTPGKYPLASSDDWWDDTDPVCGTSSSTSTRLSADAQNAVGTSLVSGFFRLTLGGEQQFLSSFDGSGRQPAALGSADLRVTASLPGASRRDLALFTAADRAVTTTGQVTATTCASATDVQAKPALPACVASSSNAPDFTPAWLAPAVPATPALHVVPTRTPTGGQVHVAVPAERGDLSGFSALSVRIAPDDGSRTDADVTLRVRDAAGHVASQRLADVSRAGQRLPGSRNAPRKTLLQQAQVPLTAFVGVDLTAVREVTVDVPAGNGGVLLSDLSVLPASSVGHPAVVDRPTVRIADRTVDEGSGRGTVRAAVVLSRPAQQTTTAYFDLSEVYDEHLTPTMQPVVFRPGEVCKAVSVPLLGDRRPSTAPTTGYPMTVSNTQGGAVLGDGVGTLTVREDDGVRDDRGRTVASAVPVGTAGDACAEATAAPTTVGTSAATVQRGKRMTFSASGFRAGESVLFRVDKGVAGRVTSDGRGRVSLAWTASASTAIGKHAVSVSGAGSKRVGSGSFAVRR
;
A
#
# COMPACT_ATOMS: atom_id res chain seq x y z
N MET A 1 -26.53 62.91 11.67
CA MET A 1 -26.83 63.78 12.82
C MET A 1 -25.86 63.47 13.95
N THR A 2 -25.29 64.52 14.55
CA THR A 2 -24.58 64.61 15.87
C THR A 2 -23.41 63.66 16.12
N ARG A 3 -22.13 64.03 15.85
CA ARG A 3 -21.17 64.83 16.68
C ARG A 3 -20.90 64.16 18.05
N HIS A 4 -19.65 63.84 18.45
CA HIS A 4 -18.64 64.83 18.83
C HIS A 4 -17.19 64.26 19.04
N THR A 5 -16.23 64.85 18.31
CA THR A 5 -14.91 65.40 18.74
C THR A 5 -13.76 64.49 19.24
N LYS A 6 -12.65 64.40 18.49
CA LYS A 6 -11.45 65.28 18.40
C LYS A 6 -10.41 65.06 19.52
N ARG A 7 -9.17 64.70 19.13
CA ARG A 7 -8.02 65.62 19.18
C ARG A 7 -6.80 65.05 18.43
N SER A 8 -6.43 65.79 17.39
CA SER A 8 -5.14 65.76 16.69
C SER A 8 -4.16 66.68 17.40
N SER A 9 -2.86 66.45 17.25
CA SER A 9 -1.84 67.52 17.25
C SER A 9 -0.62 67.05 16.45
N ALA A 10 -0.39 67.72 15.33
CA ALA A 10 0.81 67.66 14.52
C ALA A 10 1.84 68.69 15.03
N ILE A 11 3.11 68.56 14.63
CA ILE A 11 3.94 69.66 14.08
C ILE A 11 5.24 69.07 13.48
N ARG A 12 5.59 69.60 12.32
CA ARG A 12 6.79 69.39 11.49
C ARG A 12 8.05 69.92 12.18
N SER A 13 9.24 69.39 11.82
CA SER A 13 10.41 70.18 11.39
C SER A 13 11.58 69.30 10.97
N ALA A 14 12.41 69.83 10.09
CA ALA A 14 13.43 69.15 9.32
C ALA A 14 14.86 69.41 9.80
N THR A 15 15.77 68.53 9.37
CA THR A 15 17.19 68.76 8.98
C THR A 15 18.32 68.66 10.03
N VAL A 16 19.39 67.98 9.56
CA VAL A 16 20.84 68.10 9.86
C VAL A 16 21.51 67.02 10.74
N LEU A 17 22.36 66.25 10.05
CA LEU A 17 23.61 65.56 10.45
C LEU A 17 24.24 65.97 11.79
N ALA A 18 24.63 64.98 12.61
CA ALA A 18 26.00 64.87 13.14
C ALA A 18 26.24 63.50 13.79
N VAL A 19 27.40 62.94 13.44
CA VAL A 19 28.01 61.69 13.90
C VAL A 19 28.46 61.82 15.36
N THR A 20 28.26 60.77 16.17
CA THR A 20 29.24 60.37 17.19
C THR A 20 29.04 58.91 17.58
N ALA A 21 30.07 58.12 17.34
CA ALA A 21 30.18 56.72 17.66
C ALA A 21 30.53 56.53 19.14
N VAL A 22 29.93 55.52 19.80
CA VAL A 22 30.51 54.87 20.99
C VAL A 22 30.36 53.36 20.82
N LEU A 23 31.53 52.70 20.82
CA LEU A 23 31.76 51.26 20.75
C LEU A 23 31.26 50.52 22.01
N THR A 24 30.57 49.40 21.79
CA THR A 24 30.71 48.08 22.47
C THR A 24 30.02 47.08 21.52
N GLY A 25 30.49 45.90 21.11
CA GLY A 25 31.58 45.05 21.53
C GLY A 25 31.07 43.61 21.68
N VAL A 26 30.69 42.91 20.59
CA VAL A 26 30.47 41.44 20.58
C VAL A 26 30.88 40.84 19.23
N LEU A 27 31.62 39.73 19.33
CA LEU A 27 32.31 38.97 18.28
C LEU A 27 31.38 38.40 17.20
N ALA A 28 31.71 38.65 15.93
CA ALA A 28 31.08 38.02 14.78
C ALA A 28 31.56 36.57 14.60
N ALA A 29 30.63 35.62 14.64
CA ALA A 29 30.80 34.27 14.09
C ALA A 29 30.91 34.33 12.56
N PRO A 30 31.61 33.40 11.88
CA PRO A 30 31.62 33.37 10.42
C PRO A 30 30.22 33.08 9.92
N ALA A 31 29.64 34.04 9.19
CA ALA A 31 28.40 33.87 8.48
C ALA A 31 28.55 32.67 7.54
N HIS A 32 27.69 31.67 7.72
CA HIS A 32 27.47 30.64 6.71
C HIS A 32 26.97 31.38 5.47
N ALA A 33 27.72 31.31 4.37
CA ALA A 33 27.15 31.64 3.08
C ALA A 33 26.01 30.66 2.85
N ALA A 34 24.78 31.15 2.99
CA ALA A 34 23.62 30.46 2.46
C ALA A 34 23.91 30.17 0.97
N PRO A 35 23.56 28.99 0.44
CA PRO A 35 23.61 28.79 -1.00
C PRO A 35 22.80 29.91 -1.64
N ALA A 36 23.37 30.56 -2.67
CA ALA A 36 22.66 31.54 -3.46
C ALA A 36 21.32 30.91 -3.88
N ALA A 37 20.20 31.54 -3.53
CA ALA A 37 18.90 31.14 -4.00
C ALA A 37 19.00 31.06 -5.53
N ALA A 38 18.77 29.87 -6.09
CA ALA A 38 18.57 29.73 -7.52
C ALA A 38 17.49 30.74 -7.92
N ALA A 39 17.73 31.51 -8.98
CA ALA A 39 16.68 32.35 -9.54
C ALA A 39 15.50 31.43 -9.89
N ALA A 40 14.29 31.76 -9.45
CA ALA A 40 13.12 30.96 -9.77
C ALA A 40 12.95 30.92 -11.30
N VAL A 41 12.98 29.73 -11.88
CA VAL A 41 12.67 29.51 -13.30
C VAL A 41 11.25 30.01 -13.53
N ALA A 42 11.04 30.86 -14.53
CA ALA A 42 9.69 31.34 -14.84
C ALA A 42 8.81 30.16 -15.29
N PRO A 43 7.54 30.09 -14.86
CA PRO A 43 6.63 29.05 -15.29
C PRO A 43 6.40 29.11 -16.81
N VAL A 44 6.29 27.94 -17.43
CA VAL A 44 5.99 27.78 -18.88
C VAL A 44 4.49 27.82 -19.16
N ALA A 45 3.67 27.45 -18.17
CA ALA A 45 2.23 27.64 -18.11
C ALA A 45 1.82 27.98 -16.67
N GLN A 46 0.78 28.79 -16.46
CA GLN A 46 0.29 29.15 -15.13
C GLN A 46 -1.18 29.57 -15.18
N GLY A 47 -1.90 29.26 -14.11
CA GLY A 47 -3.23 29.78 -13.79
C GLY A 47 -3.20 30.67 -12.56
N ASP A 48 -4.36 30.94 -11.98
CA ASP A 48 -4.48 31.76 -10.76
C ASP A 48 -3.95 31.03 -9.51
N ASP A 49 -4.08 29.71 -9.49
CA ASP A 49 -3.79 28.81 -8.36
C ASP A 49 -2.86 27.66 -8.74
N TRP A 50 -2.34 27.61 -9.96
CA TRP A 50 -1.40 26.58 -10.39
C TRP A 50 -0.28 27.12 -11.27
N SER A 51 0.83 26.39 -11.33
CA SER A 51 1.95 26.70 -12.21
C SER A 51 2.65 25.44 -12.69
N VAL A 52 3.18 25.50 -13.90
CA VAL A 52 4.02 24.48 -14.51
C VAL A 52 5.39 25.09 -14.70
N THR A 53 6.38 24.60 -13.96
CA THR A 53 7.75 25.11 -14.01
C THR A 53 8.68 24.03 -14.56
N PRO A 54 9.59 24.37 -15.50
CA PRO A 54 10.62 23.43 -15.92
C PRO A 54 11.46 23.02 -14.71
N SER A 55 11.66 21.72 -14.54
CA SER A 55 12.43 21.17 -13.42
C SER A 55 13.45 20.16 -13.93
N ALA A 56 14.27 19.68 -13.00
CA ALA A 56 15.22 18.61 -13.27
C ALA A 56 14.54 17.25 -13.56
N GLY A 57 13.22 17.14 -13.40
CA GLY A 57 12.46 15.94 -13.76
C GLY A 57 11.46 16.18 -14.89
N GLY A 58 11.67 17.21 -15.70
CA GLY A 58 10.75 17.67 -16.75
C GLY A 58 10.03 18.95 -16.35
N TYR A 59 8.85 18.80 -15.79
CA TYR A 59 7.98 19.86 -15.34
C TYR A 59 7.49 19.56 -13.92
N ASP A 60 7.63 20.53 -13.03
CA ASP A 60 6.92 20.53 -11.75
C ASP A 60 5.57 21.22 -11.96
N VAL A 61 4.51 20.42 -11.97
CA VAL A 61 3.11 20.86 -11.95
C VAL A 61 2.73 21.09 -10.50
N THR A 62 2.46 22.33 -10.13
CA THR A 62 2.12 22.72 -8.75
C THR A 62 0.73 23.32 -8.72
N LEU A 63 -0.11 22.79 -7.83
CA LEU A 63 -1.42 23.33 -7.49
C LEU A 63 -1.39 23.86 -6.06
N ASP A 64 -1.68 25.15 -5.87
CA ASP A 64 -1.89 25.81 -4.59
C ASP A 64 -3.38 25.76 -4.22
N LEU A 65 -3.69 25.41 -2.97
CA LEU A 65 -5.06 25.23 -2.48
C LEU A 65 -5.42 26.32 -1.46
N ASP A 66 -6.62 26.88 -1.60
CA ASP A 66 -7.16 27.88 -0.66
C ASP A 66 -7.32 27.34 0.78
N ALA A 67 -7.59 26.03 0.88
CA ALA A 67 -7.74 25.27 2.10
C ALA A 67 -6.79 24.06 2.12
N PRO A 68 -6.43 23.54 3.31
CA PRO A 68 -5.70 22.28 3.42
C PRO A 68 -6.40 21.16 2.64
N LEU A 69 -5.61 20.34 1.95
CA LEU A 69 -6.03 19.15 1.23
C LEU A 69 -6.84 18.23 2.16
N PRO A 70 -8.03 17.75 1.75
CA PRO A 70 -8.74 16.72 2.50
C PRO A 70 -7.87 15.49 2.71
N ILE A 71 -7.80 14.99 3.95
CA ILE A 71 -7.00 13.80 4.24
C ILE A 71 -7.82 12.56 3.86
N ARG A 72 -7.31 11.86 2.86
CA ARG A 72 -7.87 10.63 2.29
C ARG A 72 -6.86 9.49 2.32
N ALA A 73 -7.34 8.26 2.34
CA ALA A 73 -6.52 7.07 2.13
C ALA A 73 -5.88 7.09 0.74
N ALA A 74 -6.69 7.32 -0.30
CA ALA A 74 -6.22 7.43 -1.68
C ALA A 74 -5.18 8.56 -1.83
N ALA A 75 -4.20 8.36 -2.70
CA ALA A 75 -3.15 9.35 -2.90
C ALA A 75 -3.67 10.49 -3.81
N PRO A 76 -3.32 11.76 -3.54
CA PRO A 76 -3.73 12.85 -4.41
C PRO A 76 -2.98 12.77 -5.74
N VAL A 77 -3.69 12.96 -6.85
CA VAL A 77 -3.12 13.10 -8.19
C VAL A 77 -3.47 14.47 -8.76
N LEU A 78 -2.66 14.96 -9.70
CA LEU A 78 -3.02 16.15 -10.48
C LEU A 78 -3.51 15.72 -11.85
N LEU A 79 -4.59 16.35 -12.29
CA LEU A 79 -5.10 16.26 -13.64
C LEU A 79 -4.70 17.52 -14.40
N VAL A 80 -4.06 17.37 -15.55
CA VAL A 80 -3.76 18.49 -16.47
C VAL A 80 -4.67 18.36 -17.68
N ASP A 81 -5.51 19.36 -17.91
CA ASP A 81 -6.55 19.34 -18.94
C ASP A 81 -7.40 18.04 -18.90
N GLY A 82 -7.67 17.56 -17.68
CA GLY A 82 -8.40 16.32 -17.41
C GLY A 82 -7.62 15.01 -17.51
N HIS A 83 -6.30 15.04 -17.76
CA HIS A 83 -5.45 13.84 -17.84
C HIS A 83 -4.60 13.69 -16.59
N ASP A 84 -4.57 12.50 -15.99
CA ASP A 84 -3.71 12.20 -14.84
C ASP A 84 -2.23 12.29 -15.21
N VAL A 85 -1.49 13.14 -14.49
CA VAL A 85 -0.05 13.34 -14.68
C VAL A 85 0.80 12.75 -13.56
N GLY A 86 0.17 12.10 -12.56
CA GLY A 86 0.82 11.34 -11.50
C GLY A 86 0.42 11.73 -10.07
N VAL A 87 0.90 10.92 -9.12
CA VAL A 87 0.69 11.14 -7.68
C VAL A 87 1.52 12.32 -7.18
N GLY A 88 0.87 13.24 -6.50
CA GLY A 88 1.46 14.49 -6.03
C GLY A 88 2.04 14.42 -4.62
N ARG A 89 3.20 15.03 -4.44
CA ARG A 89 3.77 15.30 -3.11
C ARG A 89 3.02 16.46 -2.47
N THR A 90 2.53 16.24 -1.26
CA THR A 90 1.81 17.27 -0.52
C THR A 90 2.78 18.05 0.38
N SER A 91 2.64 19.38 0.43
CA SER A 91 3.33 20.21 1.43
C SER A 91 2.88 19.89 2.85
N LEU A 92 3.70 20.23 3.84
CA LEU A 92 3.41 19.96 5.26
C LEU A 92 2.16 20.70 5.79
N ASP A 93 1.85 21.87 5.23
CA ASP A 93 0.63 22.62 5.55
C ASP A 93 -0.58 22.17 4.73
N GLN A 94 -0.39 21.15 3.88
CA GLN A 94 -1.39 20.53 3.00
C GLN A 94 -2.02 21.48 1.99
N ARG A 95 -1.42 22.65 1.75
CA ARG A 95 -1.96 23.68 0.84
C ARG A 95 -1.31 23.66 -0.54
N ARG A 96 -0.40 22.73 -0.80
CA ARG A 96 0.26 22.60 -2.09
C ARG A 96 0.44 21.15 -2.45
N VAL A 97 0.10 20.82 -3.69
CA VAL A 97 0.37 19.52 -4.30
C VAL A 97 1.33 19.76 -5.47
N THR A 98 2.42 19.01 -5.51
CA THR A 98 3.40 19.08 -6.60
C THR A 98 3.60 17.71 -7.22
N VAL A 99 3.38 17.61 -8.51
CA VAL A 99 3.73 16.45 -9.34
C VAL A 99 4.91 16.83 -10.22
N THR A 100 5.92 15.98 -10.27
CA THR A 100 7.01 16.11 -11.24
C THR A 100 6.73 15.13 -12.38
N THR A 101 6.56 15.64 -13.60
CA THR A 101 6.25 14.85 -14.80
C THR A 101 7.07 15.33 -15.99
N THR A 102 7.45 14.45 -16.90
CA THR A 102 8.08 14.84 -18.18
C THR A 102 7.10 14.88 -19.35
N ASP A 103 5.79 14.71 -19.12
CA ASP A 103 4.78 14.88 -20.16
C ASP A 103 4.86 16.31 -20.73
N PRO A 104 5.29 16.50 -22.00
CA PRO A 104 5.44 17.83 -22.57
C PRO A 104 4.10 18.53 -22.82
N ALA A 105 2.96 17.82 -22.74
CA ALA A 105 1.63 18.41 -22.86
C ALA A 105 1.39 19.43 -21.74
N VAL A 106 1.91 19.19 -20.53
CA VAL A 106 1.69 20.07 -19.37
C VAL A 106 2.31 21.45 -19.54
N ALA A 107 3.31 21.60 -20.41
CA ALA A 107 3.88 22.90 -20.75
C ALA A 107 2.88 23.85 -21.46
N ARG A 108 1.74 23.31 -21.90
CA ARG A 108 0.64 24.04 -22.53
C ARG A 108 -0.67 23.85 -21.77
N ALA A 109 -0.59 23.51 -20.48
CA ALA A 109 -1.77 23.34 -19.64
C ALA A 109 -2.68 24.57 -19.70
N ASP A 110 -3.99 24.33 -19.82
CA ASP A 110 -5.03 25.34 -19.66
C ASP A 110 -5.69 25.23 -18.27
N ASP A 111 -5.77 24.00 -17.73
CA ASP A 111 -6.32 23.68 -16.40
C ASP A 111 -5.43 22.68 -15.64
N VAL A 112 -5.29 22.88 -14.33
CA VAL A 112 -4.73 21.89 -13.41
C VAL A 112 -5.73 21.70 -12.27
N SER A 113 -6.21 20.48 -12.10
CA SER A 113 -7.19 20.13 -11.07
C SER A 113 -6.73 18.96 -10.21
N LEU A 114 -7.32 18.84 -9.02
CA LEU A 114 -7.02 17.78 -8.06
C LEU A 114 -7.97 16.59 -8.25
N ALA A 115 -7.42 15.37 -8.18
CA ALA A 115 -8.18 14.13 -8.04
C ALA A 115 -7.47 13.16 -7.07
N TRP A 116 -7.96 11.93 -6.97
CA TRP A 116 -7.36 10.87 -6.14
C TRP A 116 -7.17 9.59 -6.94
N THR A 117 -6.15 8.79 -6.62
CA THR A 117 -5.80 7.55 -7.33
C THR A 117 -6.96 6.58 -7.50
N SER A 118 -7.92 6.56 -6.58
CA SER A 118 -9.09 5.70 -6.62
C SER A 118 -10.21 6.21 -7.55
N ASP A 119 -10.18 7.49 -7.90
CA ASP A 119 -11.27 8.20 -8.57
C ASP A 119 -11.00 8.42 -10.07
N VAL A 120 -9.78 8.11 -10.54
CA VAL A 120 -9.38 8.30 -11.94
C VAL A 120 -9.73 7.07 -12.78
N ASP A 121 -10.46 7.29 -13.88
CA ASP A 121 -10.66 6.31 -14.94
C ASP A 121 -10.00 6.85 -16.23
N PRO A 122 -8.85 6.30 -16.68
CA PRO A 122 -8.17 6.75 -17.89
C PRO A 122 -9.00 6.53 -19.17
N SER A 123 -10.05 5.70 -19.12
CA SER A 123 -10.95 5.44 -20.25
C SER A 123 -12.12 6.44 -20.36
N ALA A 124 -12.25 7.36 -19.40
CA ALA A 124 -13.30 8.39 -19.41
C ALA A 124 -12.99 9.50 -20.46
N PRO A 125 -13.97 9.92 -21.28
CA PRO A 125 -13.78 11.06 -22.18
C PRO A 125 -13.45 12.33 -21.40
N SER A 126 -12.51 13.13 -21.91
CA SER A 126 -12.13 14.44 -21.38
C SER A 126 -13.35 15.32 -21.04
N GLY A 127 -13.44 15.80 -19.80
CA GLY A 127 -14.34 16.91 -19.44
C GLY A 127 -15.41 16.66 -18.36
N THR A 128 -15.34 15.58 -17.56
CA THR A 128 -16.14 15.52 -16.32
C THR A 128 -15.24 15.47 -15.09
N PRO A 129 -15.00 16.62 -14.43
CA PRO A 129 -14.55 16.63 -13.04
C PRO A 129 -15.63 15.92 -12.20
N GLN A 130 -15.30 14.84 -11.50
CA GLN A 130 -16.03 14.45 -10.30
C GLN A 130 -15.51 15.36 -9.17
N PRO A 131 -16.31 16.27 -8.60
CA PRO A 131 -15.84 17.14 -7.53
C PRO A 131 -15.66 16.30 -6.27
N GLY A 132 -14.42 15.91 -5.97
CA GLY A 132 -14.07 15.31 -4.68
C GLY A 132 -13.80 16.41 -3.66
N ALA A 133 -14.76 16.64 -2.77
CA ALA A 133 -14.48 17.23 -1.46
C ALA A 133 -15.39 16.54 -0.44
N PRO A 134 -14.83 15.82 0.55
CA PRO A 134 -15.60 15.39 1.71
C PRO A 134 -16.20 16.63 2.37
N GLN A 135 -17.52 16.69 2.51
CA GLN A 135 -18.13 17.76 3.28
C GLN A 135 -17.97 17.47 4.76
N THR A 136 -17.29 18.36 5.50
CA THR A 136 -17.37 18.39 6.95
C THR A 136 -18.79 18.83 7.34
N VAL A 137 -19.69 17.88 7.57
CA VAL A 137 -21.09 18.17 7.90
C VAL A 137 -21.23 18.46 9.40
N ALA A 138 -21.90 19.55 9.76
CA ALA A 138 -22.32 19.82 11.14
C ALA A 138 -23.34 18.75 11.61
N PRO A 139 -23.36 18.36 12.89
CA PRO A 139 -24.20 17.26 13.36
C PRO A 139 -25.69 17.56 13.12
N GLN A 140 -26.33 16.82 12.22
CA GLN A 140 -27.78 16.77 12.09
C GLN A 140 -28.34 15.55 12.83
N ALA A 141 -29.43 15.76 13.56
CA ALA A 141 -30.12 14.72 14.30
C ALA A 141 -30.69 13.65 13.35
N ALA A 142 -30.49 12.38 13.70
CA ALA A 142 -30.98 11.23 12.95
C ALA A 142 -32.52 11.24 12.85
N PRO A 143 -33.12 11.09 11.66
CA PRO A 143 -34.54 10.77 11.56
C PRO A 143 -34.74 9.27 11.81
N SER A 144 -35.58 8.96 12.79
CA SER A 144 -36.14 7.63 13.01
C SER A 144 -37.11 7.27 11.87
N GLY A 145 -36.73 6.31 11.02
CA GLY A 145 -37.54 5.85 9.89
C GLY A 145 -37.65 4.32 9.82
N THR A 146 -38.88 3.84 9.81
CA THR A 146 -39.34 2.44 9.62
C THR A 146 -38.90 1.83 8.26
N PRO A 147 -38.87 0.48 8.13
CA PRO A 147 -38.34 -0.19 6.95
C PRO A 147 -39.26 -0.06 5.73
N ALA A 148 -38.69 0.23 4.55
CA ALA A 148 -39.37 0.19 3.25
C ALA A 148 -39.13 -1.16 2.53
N PRO A 149 -40.03 -1.61 1.63
CA PRO A 149 -40.18 -3.02 1.30
C PRO A 149 -39.40 -3.49 0.05
N SER A 150 -38.86 -4.71 0.18
CA SER A 150 -38.68 -5.79 -0.82
C SER A 150 -38.25 -5.45 -2.25
N GLY A 151 -36.94 -5.61 -2.51
CA GLY A 151 -36.41 -5.95 -3.84
C GLY A 151 -36.76 -7.38 -4.26
N THR A 152 -36.55 -7.68 -5.55
CA THR A 152 -36.69 -8.97 -6.24
C THR A 152 -36.37 -10.19 -5.38
N PRO A 153 -37.10 -11.31 -5.51
CA PRO A 153 -36.91 -12.50 -4.68
C PRO A 153 -35.47 -13.01 -4.84
N VAL A 154 -34.69 -12.77 -3.78
CA VAL A 154 -33.45 -13.46 -3.46
C VAL A 154 -33.75 -14.96 -3.41
N PRO A 155 -32.86 -15.87 -3.85
CA PRO A 155 -33.03 -17.29 -3.59
C PRO A 155 -33.34 -17.50 -2.10
N SER A 156 -34.37 -18.31 -1.79
CA SER A 156 -34.83 -18.59 -0.42
C SER A 156 -33.78 -19.27 0.48
N ASP A 157 -32.62 -19.60 -0.08
CA ASP A 157 -31.64 -20.53 0.49
C ASP A 157 -30.33 -19.84 0.86
N ALA A 158 -30.35 -18.55 1.23
CA ALA A 158 -29.25 -18.00 2.02
C ALA A 158 -29.10 -18.89 3.27
N PRO A 159 -27.90 -19.42 3.58
CA PRO A 159 -27.72 -20.30 4.72
C PRO A 159 -28.31 -19.65 5.98
N ALA A 160 -29.09 -20.41 6.74
CA ALA A 160 -29.68 -19.90 7.97
C ALA A 160 -28.59 -19.24 8.85
N PRO A 161 -28.82 -18.08 9.45
CA PRO A 161 -27.79 -17.36 10.18
C PRO A 161 -27.28 -18.17 11.39
N SER A 162 -26.07 -17.90 11.85
CA SER A 162 -25.54 -18.45 13.10
C SER A 162 -26.12 -17.71 14.31
N ASP A 163 -26.50 -18.44 15.36
CA ASP A 163 -27.00 -17.84 16.60
C ASP A 163 -25.88 -17.23 17.46
N ALA A 164 -24.62 -17.61 17.20
CA ALA A 164 -23.48 -17.10 17.95
C ALA A 164 -23.18 -15.65 17.53
N ASP A 165 -23.20 -14.72 18.50
CA ASP A 165 -22.80 -13.33 18.31
C ASP A 165 -21.29 -13.17 18.58
N PRO A 166 -20.48 -12.84 17.57
CA PRO A 166 -19.05 -12.60 17.75
C PRO A 166 -18.72 -11.41 18.65
N ALA A 167 -19.59 -10.40 18.70
CA ALA A 167 -19.41 -9.17 19.47
C ALA A 167 -19.94 -9.27 20.92
N ALA A 168 -20.57 -10.40 21.28
CA ALA A 168 -21.08 -10.60 22.62
C ALA A 168 -19.97 -10.50 23.67
N ALA A 169 -20.29 -9.82 24.77
CA ALA A 169 -19.39 -9.70 25.91
C ALA A 169 -19.05 -11.09 26.48
N GLY A 170 -17.76 -11.29 26.74
CA GLY A 170 -17.26 -12.50 27.38
C GLY A 170 -17.35 -12.45 28.91
N PRO A 171 -16.78 -13.46 29.60
CA PRO A 171 -16.92 -13.61 31.05
C PRO A 171 -16.04 -12.66 31.87
N TYR A 172 -15.08 -11.95 31.26
CA TYR A 172 -14.12 -11.11 31.98
C TYR A 172 -14.53 -9.64 31.99
N THR A 173 -14.32 -8.97 33.12
CA THR A 173 -14.28 -7.50 33.17
C THR A 173 -13.02 -6.99 32.48
N VAL A 174 -13.06 -5.77 31.94
CA VAL A 174 -11.97 -5.20 31.15
C VAL A 174 -11.27 -4.07 31.91
N ALA A 175 -9.97 -4.25 32.17
CA ALA A 175 -9.07 -3.24 32.71
C ALA A 175 -8.40 -2.42 31.61
N ARG A 176 -7.96 -1.20 31.97
CA ARG A 176 -7.21 -0.28 31.10
C ARG A 176 -5.74 -0.20 31.51
N ALA A 177 -4.84 -0.24 30.53
CA ALA A 177 -3.40 -0.15 30.72
C ALA A 177 -2.73 0.78 29.70
N ASP A 178 -3.45 1.83 29.30
CA ASP A 178 -3.04 2.82 28.28
C ASP A 178 -1.66 3.41 28.57
N TYR A 179 -0.92 3.73 27.52
CA TYR A 179 0.36 4.42 27.63
C TYR A 179 0.52 5.51 26.56
N ASP A 180 1.26 6.53 26.94
CA ASP A 180 1.70 7.63 26.08
C ASP A 180 3.13 7.99 26.49
N LEU A 181 4.10 7.64 25.65
CA LEU A 181 5.50 7.90 25.91
C LEU A 181 5.98 9.24 25.33
N GLY A 182 5.11 9.98 24.65
CA GLY A 182 5.38 11.26 24.00
C GLY A 182 5.39 11.19 22.47
N ASP A 183 5.30 12.37 21.84
CA ASP A 183 5.02 12.52 20.40
C ASP A 183 6.23 12.30 19.47
N GLN A 184 7.45 12.27 20.01
CA GLN A 184 8.69 12.19 19.21
C GLN A 184 9.73 11.27 19.86
N VAL A 185 9.34 10.02 20.09
CA VAL A 185 10.16 9.04 20.81
C VAL A 185 10.76 7.96 19.92
N GLU A 186 10.06 7.56 18.85
CA GLU A 186 10.48 6.47 17.96
C GLU A 186 10.89 6.99 16.60
N THR A 187 11.90 6.39 15.96
CA THR A 187 12.36 6.84 14.63
C THR A 187 11.49 6.24 13.53
N LEU A 188 10.93 7.07 12.68
CA LEU A 188 10.09 6.62 11.57
C LEU A 188 10.96 6.08 10.43
N ARG A 189 10.95 4.75 10.26
CA ARG A 189 11.61 4.07 9.14
C ARG A 189 11.02 4.57 7.81
N GLY A 190 11.86 4.86 6.82
CA GLY A 190 11.43 5.30 5.48
C GLY A 190 11.27 6.83 5.31
N PHE A 191 11.29 7.63 6.37
CA PHE A 191 10.97 9.07 6.30
C PHE A 191 12.20 10.00 6.18
N GLY A 192 13.40 9.42 6.22
CA GLY A 192 14.67 10.16 6.21
C GLY A 192 14.85 11.13 7.38
N GLY A 193 16.05 11.74 7.48
CA GLY A 193 16.30 12.86 8.40
C GLY A 193 16.16 12.57 9.90
N ASN A 194 16.15 11.29 10.34
CA ASN A 194 15.88 10.86 11.71
C ASN A 194 14.56 11.43 12.28
N ARG A 195 13.53 11.58 11.43
CA ARG A 195 12.20 12.00 11.84
C ARG A 195 11.64 11.01 12.87
N LYS A 196 10.91 11.54 13.85
CA LYS A 196 10.37 10.77 14.96
C LYS A 196 8.86 10.88 15.06
N GLY A 197 8.23 9.81 15.52
CA GLY A 197 6.81 9.73 15.84
C GLY A 197 6.53 9.32 17.28
N GLU A 198 5.25 9.19 17.58
CA GLU A 198 4.76 8.84 18.91
C GLU A 198 4.89 7.35 19.23
N MET A 199 4.83 7.02 20.52
CA MET A 199 4.54 5.67 21.02
C MET A 199 3.39 5.76 22.02
N ARG A 200 2.17 5.58 21.51
CA ARG A 200 0.92 5.77 22.26
C ARG A 200 -0.09 4.68 21.90
N ALA A 201 -0.78 4.15 22.91
CA ALA A 201 -1.83 3.15 22.68
C ALA A 201 -2.93 3.15 23.76
N ALA A 202 -4.13 2.78 23.33
CA ALA A 202 -5.20 2.28 24.19
C ALA A 202 -4.99 0.78 24.45
N VAL A 203 -5.03 0.34 25.70
CA VAL A 203 -4.79 -1.06 26.07
C VAL A 203 -5.93 -1.61 26.91
N PHE A 204 -6.51 -2.72 26.45
CA PHE A 204 -7.61 -3.43 27.09
C PHE A 204 -7.12 -4.80 27.54
N LEU A 205 -7.30 -5.13 28.82
CA LEU A 205 -6.87 -6.40 29.39
C LEU A 205 -8.06 -7.08 30.08
N PRO A 206 -8.21 -8.41 29.98
CA PRO A 206 -9.15 -9.14 30.81
C PRO A 206 -8.66 -9.14 32.27
N GLU A 207 -9.51 -8.71 33.18
CA GLU A 207 -9.28 -8.85 34.62
C GLU A 207 -9.40 -10.32 35.04
N ASP A 208 -8.53 -10.74 35.95
CA ASP A 208 -8.51 -12.08 36.57
C ASP A 208 -8.47 -13.28 35.62
N ALA A 209 -8.25 -13.06 34.32
CA ALA A 209 -8.00 -14.15 33.38
C ALA A 209 -6.69 -14.87 33.74
N PRO A 210 -6.70 -16.21 33.86
CA PRO A 210 -5.51 -16.97 34.19
C PRO A 210 -4.53 -16.99 33.01
N GLY A 211 -3.24 -17.00 33.34
CA GLY A 211 -2.16 -17.14 32.38
C GLY A 211 -1.94 -15.94 31.46
N LYS A 212 -1.09 -16.16 30.46
CA LYS A 212 -0.86 -15.21 29.38
C LYS A 212 -2.02 -15.26 28.38
N ARG A 213 -2.32 -14.12 27.77
CA ARG A 213 -3.45 -13.94 26.84
C ARG A 213 -2.93 -13.64 25.43
N PRO A 214 -3.58 -14.18 24.38
CA PRO A 214 -3.28 -13.79 23.00
C PRO A 214 -3.37 -12.28 22.84
N VAL A 215 -2.45 -11.71 22.05
CA VAL A 215 -2.34 -10.26 21.87
C VAL A 215 -2.92 -9.86 20.52
N VAL A 216 -3.84 -8.89 20.51
CA VAL A 216 -4.38 -8.33 19.27
C VAL A 216 -3.97 -6.87 19.16
N VAL A 217 -3.29 -6.50 18.08
CA VAL A 217 -2.87 -5.12 17.83
C VAL A 217 -3.76 -4.49 16.77
N PHE A 218 -4.34 -3.33 17.07
CA PHE A 218 -5.10 -2.53 16.12
C PHE A 218 -4.29 -1.33 15.65
N LEU A 219 -4.29 -1.07 14.34
CA LEU A 219 -3.63 0.07 13.72
C LEU A 219 -4.64 0.87 12.91
N HIS A 220 -4.88 2.12 13.30
CA HIS A 220 -5.76 2.99 12.52
C HIS A 220 -5.10 3.45 11.21
N GLY A 221 -5.95 3.89 10.29
CA GLY A 221 -5.54 4.38 8.97
C GLY A 221 -5.16 5.84 8.90
N ARG A 222 -5.02 6.33 7.66
CA ARG A 222 -4.77 7.74 7.38
C ARG A 222 -6.06 8.53 7.58
N HIS A 223 -5.96 9.55 8.44
CA HIS A 223 -7.02 10.48 8.82
C HIS A 223 -6.35 11.75 9.38
N GLU A 224 -7.06 12.87 9.54
CA GLU A 224 -6.47 14.08 10.13
C GLU A 224 -5.77 13.78 11.46
N ALA A 225 -4.48 14.10 11.57
CA ALA A 225 -3.73 13.92 12.81
C ALA A 225 -4.09 15.02 13.83
N CYS A 226 -4.29 16.25 13.36
CA CYS A 226 -4.49 17.44 14.17
C CYS A 226 -5.57 18.34 13.56
N VAL A 227 -6.44 18.91 14.38
CA VAL A 227 -7.52 19.81 13.95
C VAL A 227 -7.53 21.13 14.72
N GLY A 228 -8.03 22.20 14.08
CA GLY A 228 -8.10 23.54 14.66
C GLY A 228 -6.75 24.24 14.74
N GLY A 229 -6.66 25.33 15.51
CA GLY A 229 -5.39 25.98 15.83
C GLY A 229 -4.53 26.43 14.65
N THR A 230 -3.21 26.54 14.89
CA THR A 230 -2.20 26.82 13.85
C THR A 230 -1.37 25.56 13.62
N PRO A 231 -1.30 25.03 12.38
CA PRO A 231 -0.47 23.87 12.04
C PRO A 231 1.00 24.03 12.41
N SER A 232 1.65 22.92 12.76
CA SER A 232 3.10 22.86 12.97
C SER A 232 3.83 22.96 11.64
N SER A 233 4.87 23.80 11.55
CA SER A 233 5.73 23.86 10.36
C SER A 233 6.55 22.58 10.15
N ALA A 234 6.65 21.73 11.17
CA ALA A 234 7.26 20.40 11.08
C ALA A 234 6.24 19.30 10.72
N GLY A 235 4.95 19.62 10.56
CA GLY A 235 3.86 18.66 10.38
C GLY A 235 3.42 17.98 11.67
N TRP A 236 4.37 17.53 12.49
CA TRP A 236 4.14 16.83 13.76
C TRP A 236 5.21 17.22 14.82
N PRO A 237 4.88 17.35 16.11
CA PRO A 237 3.56 17.19 16.76
C PRO A 237 2.55 18.27 16.37
N CYS A 238 1.31 18.14 16.85
CA CYS A 238 0.28 19.15 16.67
C CYS A 238 0.77 20.54 17.09
N GLY A 239 0.46 21.54 16.27
CA GLY A 239 0.83 22.92 16.47
C GLY A 239 0.02 23.63 17.56
N ARG A 240 0.24 24.94 17.69
CA ARG A 240 -0.33 25.72 18.79
C ARG A 240 -1.86 25.77 18.68
N ARG A 241 -2.56 25.37 19.76
CA ARG A 241 -4.03 25.28 19.85
C ARG A 241 -4.66 24.26 18.89
N GLN A 242 -3.86 23.36 18.31
CA GLN A 242 -4.40 22.17 17.64
C GLN A 242 -4.80 21.12 18.67
N THR A 243 -5.83 20.35 18.34
CA THR A 243 -6.24 19.16 19.08
C THR A 243 -5.87 17.95 18.24
N GLU A 244 -5.21 16.98 18.85
CA GLU A 244 -4.94 15.69 18.20
C GLU A 244 -6.23 14.88 18.07
N ILE A 245 -6.39 14.19 16.94
CA ILE A 245 -7.50 13.26 16.73
C ILE A 245 -7.10 11.87 17.25
N PRO A 246 -7.79 11.31 18.25
CA PRO A 246 -7.44 10.03 18.85
C PRO A 246 -7.96 8.86 18.02
N SER A 247 -7.60 8.79 16.74
CA SER A 247 -8.08 7.80 15.76
C SER A 247 -7.98 6.36 16.23
N TYR A 248 -6.96 6.04 17.05
CA TYR A 248 -6.76 4.72 17.66
C TYR A 248 -7.87 4.31 18.65
N ARG A 249 -8.68 5.24 19.17
CA ARG A 249 -9.82 4.95 20.06
C ARG A 249 -11.12 4.63 19.32
N GLY A 250 -11.11 4.73 17.99
CA GLY A 250 -12.27 4.44 17.15
C GLY A 250 -12.79 2.99 17.22
N TYR A 251 -11.99 2.08 17.75
CA TYR A 251 -12.23 0.63 17.78
C TYR A 251 -12.50 0.09 19.19
N ASP A 252 -12.78 0.96 20.16
CA ASP A 252 -12.95 0.60 21.57
C ASP A 252 -14.02 -0.50 21.78
N ALA A 253 -15.07 -0.54 20.97
CA ALA A 253 -16.11 -1.57 21.03
C ALA A 253 -15.55 -2.97 20.71
N ALA A 254 -14.83 -3.12 19.58
CA ALA A 254 -14.19 -4.38 19.20
C ALA A 254 -13.10 -4.78 20.21
N ALA A 255 -12.33 -3.80 20.69
CA ALA A 255 -11.29 -4.05 21.68
C ALA A 255 -11.86 -4.51 23.03
N THR A 256 -12.99 -3.94 23.46
CA THR A 256 -13.71 -4.34 24.67
C THR A 256 -14.35 -5.72 24.51
N ALA A 257 -14.98 -6.00 23.37
CA ALA A 257 -15.57 -7.31 23.08
C ALA A 257 -14.50 -8.41 23.13
N LEU A 258 -13.37 -8.23 22.45
CA LEU A 258 -12.24 -9.15 22.52
C LEU A 258 -11.67 -9.23 23.94
N ALA A 259 -11.36 -8.11 24.60
CA ALA A 259 -10.79 -8.16 25.95
C ALA A 259 -11.69 -8.89 26.95
N SER A 260 -13.00 -8.67 26.89
CA SER A 260 -13.96 -9.40 27.74
C SER A 260 -14.02 -10.91 27.45
N ASN A 261 -13.64 -11.33 26.24
CA ASN A 261 -13.47 -12.74 25.84
C ASN A 261 -12.04 -13.27 26.09
N GLY A 262 -11.19 -12.51 26.77
CA GLY A 262 -9.89 -12.98 27.24
C GLY A 262 -8.71 -12.68 26.31
N TYR A 263 -8.72 -11.54 25.61
CA TYR A 263 -7.61 -11.12 24.75
C TYR A 263 -6.94 -9.86 25.30
N ALA A 264 -5.63 -9.73 25.18
CA ALA A 264 -4.96 -8.46 25.42
C ALA A 264 -5.02 -7.63 24.13
N VAL A 265 -5.78 -6.54 24.11
CA VAL A 265 -5.95 -5.70 22.91
C VAL A 265 -5.21 -4.39 23.04
N VAL A 266 -4.40 -4.05 22.04
CA VAL A 266 -3.57 -2.85 22.00
C VAL A 266 -3.88 -2.06 20.72
N SER A 267 -4.57 -0.94 20.84
CA SER A 267 -4.86 -0.06 19.71
C SER A 267 -3.90 1.11 19.67
N VAL A 268 -3.02 1.14 18.66
CA VAL A 268 -1.87 2.05 18.58
C VAL A 268 -2.16 3.29 17.73
N SER A 269 -1.56 4.42 18.12
CA SER A 269 -1.59 5.67 17.35
C SER A 269 -0.53 5.68 16.26
N ALA A 270 -0.84 6.26 15.10
CA ALA A 270 0.05 6.46 13.96
C ALA A 270 -0.09 7.85 13.32
N ASN A 271 -0.45 8.85 14.14
CA ASN A 271 -0.69 10.23 13.73
C ASN A 271 0.57 10.93 13.22
N ALA A 272 1.77 10.65 13.76
CA ALA A 272 3.00 11.19 13.17
C ALA A 272 3.22 10.71 11.73
N ILE A 273 2.89 9.46 11.44
CA ILE A 273 2.97 8.91 10.09
C ILE A 273 1.93 9.62 9.20
N ASN A 274 0.67 9.73 9.65
CA ASN A 274 -0.39 10.44 8.91
C ASN A 274 0.02 11.89 8.55
N ALA A 275 0.66 12.60 9.48
CA ALA A 275 1.06 13.99 9.31
C ALA A 275 2.23 14.19 8.32
N LEU A 276 2.96 13.12 8.00
CA LEU A 276 4.23 13.20 7.28
C LEU A 276 4.27 12.35 6.00
N ASP A 277 3.35 11.39 5.84
CA ASP A 277 3.42 10.34 4.80
C ASP A 277 3.36 10.90 3.38
N GLY A 278 2.46 11.85 3.11
CA GLY A 278 2.32 12.49 1.79
C GLY A 278 3.50 13.35 1.34
N THR A 279 4.46 13.63 2.23
CA THR A 279 5.65 14.45 1.92
C THR A 279 6.94 13.62 1.87
N TYR A 280 7.04 12.60 2.72
CA TYR A 280 8.29 11.94 3.06
C TYR A 280 8.31 10.42 2.90
N ALA A 281 7.20 9.79 2.52
CA ALA A 281 7.14 8.35 2.32
C ALA A 281 6.76 8.01 0.88
N ASP A 282 7.65 7.27 0.21
CA ASP A 282 7.42 6.83 -1.16
C ASP A 282 6.33 5.74 -1.24
N ASP A 283 6.02 5.07 -0.13
CA ASP A 283 5.04 3.98 -0.04
C ASP A 283 3.75 4.35 0.72
N GLY A 284 3.48 5.65 0.86
CA GLY A 284 2.33 6.13 1.65
C GLY A 284 2.42 5.83 3.15
N GLY A 285 3.59 5.41 3.64
CA GLY A 285 3.87 5.13 5.05
C GLY A 285 3.69 3.67 5.47
N ALA A 286 3.45 2.75 4.53
CA ALA A 286 3.22 1.33 4.83
C ALA A 286 4.40 0.69 5.60
N LEU A 287 5.64 0.92 5.17
CA LEU A 287 6.84 0.44 5.86
C LEU A 287 6.98 1.01 7.27
N ALA A 288 6.71 2.31 7.45
CA ALA A 288 6.78 2.97 8.75
C ALA A 288 5.72 2.41 9.71
N ARG A 289 4.50 2.18 9.23
CA ARG A 289 3.40 1.58 9.99
C ARG A 289 3.72 0.15 10.42
N GLY A 290 4.24 -0.66 9.50
CA GLY A 290 4.64 -2.04 9.80
C GLY A 290 5.75 -2.09 10.85
N GLN A 291 6.74 -1.19 10.75
CA GLN A 291 7.79 -1.07 11.76
C GLN A 291 7.23 -0.60 13.12
N LEU A 292 6.34 0.39 13.12
CA LEU A 292 5.72 0.92 14.35
C LEU A 292 4.97 -0.17 15.12
N VAL A 293 4.22 -1.04 14.44
CA VAL A 293 3.56 -2.20 15.06
C VAL A 293 4.57 -3.11 15.76
N LEU A 294 5.69 -3.41 15.10
CA LEU A 294 6.75 -4.25 15.68
C LEU A 294 7.47 -3.56 16.85
N ASP A 295 7.66 -2.25 16.79
CA ASP A 295 8.26 -1.46 17.88
C ASP A 295 7.36 -1.45 19.11
N HIS A 296 6.03 -1.37 18.91
CA HIS A 296 5.03 -1.53 19.97
C HIS A 296 5.06 -2.95 20.57
N LEU A 297 5.16 -4.00 19.75
CA LEU A 297 5.31 -5.37 20.27
C LEU A 297 6.64 -5.55 21.04
N ASP A 298 7.72 -4.89 20.62
CA ASP A 298 9.00 -4.88 21.34
C ASP A 298 8.91 -4.16 22.70
N LEU A 299 8.17 -3.05 22.74
CA LEU A 299 7.83 -2.35 23.99
C LEU A 299 7.00 -3.24 24.92
N LEU A 300 5.98 -3.92 24.38
CA LEU A 300 5.11 -4.83 25.14
C LEU A 300 5.87 -6.05 25.66
N ARG A 301 6.83 -6.62 24.89
CA ARG A 301 7.70 -7.71 25.39
C ARG A 301 8.48 -7.28 26.62
N ARG A 302 9.02 -6.05 26.62
CA ARG A 302 9.73 -5.50 27.78
C ARG A 302 8.78 -5.25 28.96
N ALA A 303 7.57 -4.77 28.70
CA ALA A 303 6.55 -4.58 29.74
C ALA A 303 6.11 -5.92 30.36
N ASP A 304 5.84 -6.94 29.55
CA ASP A 304 5.51 -8.30 30.00
C ASP A 304 6.62 -8.89 30.86
N ALA A 305 7.89 -8.61 30.54
CA ALA A 305 9.05 -9.03 31.32
C ALA A 305 9.32 -8.17 32.58
N GLY A 306 8.51 -7.13 32.85
CA GLY A 306 8.74 -6.19 33.96
C GLY A 306 9.94 -5.27 33.78
N GLN A 307 10.41 -5.09 32.54
CA GLN A 307 11.60 -4.31 32.18
C GLN A 307 11.28 -2.92 31.61
N GLU A 308 10.00 -2.56 31.53
CA GLU A 308 9.54 -1.25 31.05
C GLU A 308 8.71 -0.54 32.13
N PRO A 309 9.35 0.20 33.07
CA PRO A 309 8.66 0.83 34.19
C PRO A 309 7.79 2.03 33.79
N ARG A 310 7.86 2.48 32.53
CA ARG A 310 6.99 3.53 32.00
C ARG A 310 5.58 3.02 31.65
N LEU A 311 5.41 1.69 31.55
CA LEU A 311 4.12 1.05 31.24
C LEU A 311 3.46 0.50 32.51
N SER A 312 2.15 0.25 32.43
CA SER A 312 1.38 -0.27 33.57
C SER A 312 1.92 -1.62 34.07
N PRO A 313 2.10 -1.82 35.38
CA PRO A 313 2.45 -3.12 35.96
C PRO A 313 1.42 -4.22 35.67
N LEU A 314 0.19 -3.85 35.27
CA LEU A 314 -0.84 -4.81 34.85
C LEU A 314 -0.41 -5.68 33.65
N LEU A 315 0.59 -5.25 32.88
CA LEU A 315 1.07 -5.99 31.71
C LEU A 315 2.06 -7.11 32.06
N VAL A 316 2.64 -7.09 33.26
CA VAL A 316 3.71 -8.04 33.65
C VAL A 316 3.18 -9.47 33.68
N GLY A 317 3.80 -10.34 32.89
CA GLY A 317 3.46 -11.77 32.78
C GLY A 317 2.08 -12.07 32.18
N ARG A 318 1.46 -11.11 31.47
CA ARG A 318 0.11 -11.23 30.92
C ARG A 318 0.04 -11.48 29.42
N LEU A 319 1.10 -11.25 28.67
CA LEU A 319 1.05 -11.22 27.21
C LEU A 319 1.62 -12.49 26.59
N ASP A 320 0.82 -13.17 25.77
CA ASP A 320 1.28 -14.24 24.89
C ASP A 320 1.69 -13.66 23.53
N LEU A 321 2.97 -13.34 23.41
CA LEU A 321 3.56 -12.79 22.19
C LEU A 321 3.92 -13.88 21.15
N GLY A 322 3.62 -15.14 21.45
CA GLY A 322 3.65 -16.26 20.51
C GLY A 322 2.31 -16.51 19.80
N ASP A 323 1.26 -15.75 20.17
CA ASP A 323 -0.08 -15.84 19.61
C ASP A 323 -0.66 -14.43 19.39
N VAL A 324 -0.34 -13.84 18.23
CA VAL A 324 -0.58 -12.44 17.90
C VAL A 324 -1.51 -12.31 16.69
N GLY A 325 -2.52 -11.47 16.80
CA GLY A 325 -3.38 -11.02 15.71
C GLY A 325 -3.18 -9.54 15.41
N LEU A 326 -3.28 -9.15 14.14
CA LEU A 326 -3.15 -7.75 13.71
C LEU A 326 -4.39 -7.31 12.93
N MET A 327 -5.01 -6.18 13.29
CA MET A 327 -6.02 -5.52 12.47
C MET A 327 -5.53 -4.14 12.07
N GLY A 328 -5.69 -3.78 10.81
CA GLY A 328 -5.33 -2.47 10.30
C GLY A 328 -6.40 -1.90 9.40
N HIS A 329 -6.77 -0.63 9.59
CA HIS A 329 -7.77 0.05 8.77
C HIS A 329 -7.12 0.90 7.67
N SER A 330 -7.61 0.90 6.43
CA SER A 330 -7.12 1.81 5.38
C SER A 330 -5.62 1.63 5.09
N ARG A 331 -4.81 2.69 5.09
CA ARG A 331 -3.33 2.58 5.07
C ARG A 331 -2.75 1.78 6.25
N GLY A 332 -3.48 1.68 7.35
CA GLY A 332 -3.16 0.79 8.46
C GLY A 332 -3.28 -0.70 8.09
N GLY A 333 -4.18 -1.04 7.16
CA GLY A 333 -4.32 -2.40 6.62
C GLY A 333 -3.09 -2.85 5.86
N ASP A 334 -2.58 -2.00 4.95
CA ASP A 334 -1.28 -2.19 4.30
C ASP A 334 -0.15 -2.31 5.34
N GLY A 335 -0.17 -1.41 6.35
CA GLY A 335 0.77 -1.41 7.46
C GLY A 335 0.83 -2.72 8.27
N VAL A 336 -0.30 -3.37 8.57
CA VAL A 336 -0.29 -4.64 9.33
C VAL A 336 0.14 -5.83 8.48
N VAL A 337 -0.16 -5.84 7.18
CA VAL A 337 0.41 -6.82 6.25
C VAL A 337 1.93 -6.66 6.21
N ARG A 338 2.39 -5.41 6.10
CA ARG A 338 3.82 -5.06 6.14
C ARG A 338 4.49 -5.46 7.44
N ALA A 339 3.81 -5.33 8.59
CA ALA A 339 4.31 -5.78 9.89
C ALA A 339 4.59 -7.29 9.92
N ALA A 340 3.67 -8.10 9.38
CA ALA A 340 3.84 -9.56 9.31
C ALA A 340 5.06 -9.94 8.46
N LEU A 341 5.29 -9.28 7.32
CA LEU A 341 6.45 -9.57 6.46
C LEU A 341 7.78 -9.08 7.04
N LEU A 342 7.76 -7.95 7.75
CA LEU A 342 8.94 -7.47 8.48
C LEU A 342 9.26 -8.38 9.68
N ASN A 343 8.24 -9.02 10.27
CA ASN A 343 8.40 -9.92 11.40
C ASN A 343 9.22 -11.15 11.04
N GLU A 344 9.00 -11.75 9.87
CA GLU A 344 9.77 -12.93 9.39
C GLU A 344 11.27 -12.67 9.27
N GLN A 345 11.68 -11.40 9.14
CA GLN A 345 13.09 -10.99 8.99
C GLN A 345 13.83 -10.88 10.33
N ARG A 346 13.09 -11.02 11.44
CA ARG A 346 13.63 -10.80 12.79
C ARG A 346 14.34 -12.05 13.28
N ALA A 347 15.41 -11.84 14.05
CA ALA A 347 16.07 -12.95 14.76
C ALA A 347 15.16 -13.61 15.80
N GLN A 348 14.20 -12.85 16.35
CA GLN A 348 13.17 -13.34 17.26
C GLN A 348 11.81 -12.81 16.77
N PRO A 349 11.17 -13.51 15.83
CA PRO A 349 9.87 -13.13 15.35
C PRO A 349 8.80 -13.31 16.44
N PHE A 350 7.77 -12.48 16.40
CA PHE A 350 6.52 -12.67 17.14
C PHE A 350 5.67 -13.74 16.47
N GLY A 351 4.79 -14.40 17.21
CA GLY A 351 3.87 -15.38 16.64
C GLY A 351 2.66 -14.73 15.98
N ILE A 352 2.86 -13.92 14.94
CA ILE A 352 1.76 -13.33 14.17
C ILE A 352 1.10 -14.44 13.35
N ARG A 353 -0.16 -14.76 13.65
CA ARG A 353 -0.91 -15.87 13.05
C ARG A 353 -2.15 -15.45 12.27
N ALA A 354 -2.64 -14.25 12.56
CA ALA A 354 -3.88 -13.72 11.98
C ALA A 354 -3.72 -12.25 11.61
N VAL A 355 -4.10 -11.88 10.39
CA VAL A 355 -4.07 -10.48 9.91
C VAL A 355 -5.42 -10.12 9.28
N MET A 356 -6.01 -9.01 9.73
CA MET A 356 -7.28 -8.47 9.20
C MET A 356 -7.06 -7.06 8.64
N PRO A 357 -6.81 -6.94 7.32
CA PRO A 357 -6.89 -5.67 6.62
C PRO A 357 -8.36 -5.23 6.49
N LEU A 358 -8.74 -4.15 7.17
CA LEU A 358 -10.07 -3.54 7.13
C LEU A 358 -10.04 -2.35 6.17
N ALA A 359 -10.94 -2.32 5.19
CA ALA A 359 -11.02 -1.31 4.12
C ALA A 359 -9.63 -0.85 3.62
N PRO A 360 -8.70 -1.77 3.30
CA PRO A 360 -7.29 -1.42 3.26
C PRO A 360 -6.90 -0.81 1.90
N THR A 361 -5.87 0.01 1.90
CA THR A 361 -5.09 0.27 0.67
C THR A 361 -4.18 -0.93 0.38
N ASP A 362 -3.72 -1.08 -0.87
CA ASP A 362 -2.64 -1.99 -1.24
C ASP A 362 -1.76 -1.35 -2.31
N PHE A 363 -0.95 -0.38 -1.90
CA PHE A 363 -0.14 0.39 -2.84
C PHE A 363 1.02 -0.43 -3.40
N GLY A 364 1.57 -1.33 -2.59
CA GLY A 364 2.75 -2.13 -2.91
C GLY A 364 2.45 -3.45 -3.60
N ARG A 365 1.18 -3.85 -3.72
CA ARG A 365 0.73 -5.14 -4.24
C ARG A 365 1.40 -6.33 -3.56
N THR A 366 1.24 -6.37 -2.25
CA THR A 366 2.03 -7.24 -1.38
C THR A 366 1.34 -8.58 -1.13
N THR A 367 2.10 -9.68 -1.11
CA THR A 367 1.58 -11.03 -0.79
C THR A 367 1.94 -11.46 0.64
N LEU A 368 0.99 -12.10 1.34
CA LEU A 368 1.12 -12.51 2.73
C LEU A 368 1.10 -14.05 2.87
N PRO A 369 2.24 -14.70 3.17
CA PRO A 369 2.31 -16.15 3.40
C PRO A 369 1.86 -16.56 4.80
N ASP A 370 1.50 -17.84 4.91
CA ASP A 370 1.46 -18.63 6.16
C ASP A 370 0.64 -18.02 7.33
N THR A 371 -0.27 -17.09 7.03
CA THR A 371 -1.07 -16.32 7.99
C THR A 371 -2.55 -16.40 7.64
N ASP A 372 -3.40 -16.71 8.61
CA ASP A 372 -4.84 -16.59 8.44
C ASP A 372 -5.19 -15.13 8.13
N THR A 373 -5.95 -14.88 7.07
CA THR A 373 -6.19 -13.52 6.58
C THR A 373 -7.66 -13.27 6.26
N ALA A 374 -8.23 -12.17 6.74
CA ALA A 374 -9.57 -11.74 6.36
C ALA A 374 -9.55 -10.27 5.92
N VAL A 375 -9.71 -10.03 4.63
CA VAL A 375 -9.83 -8.68 4.05
C VAL A 375 -11.28 -8.25 4.07
N VAL A 376 -11.57 -7.05 4.57
CA VAL A 376 -12.92 -6.48 4.61
C VAL A 376 -12.99 -5.29 3.66
N LEU A 377 -13.93 -5.32 2.71
CA LEU A 377 -14.10 -4.32 1.65
C LEU A 377 -15.48 -3.65 1.76
N PRO A 378 -15.59 -2.33 1.98
CA PRO A 378 -16.88 -1.64 2.02
C PRO A 378 -17.39 -1.31 0.61
N SER A 379 -18.61 -1.70 0.22
CA SER A 379 -19.05 -1.50 -1.17
C SER A 379 -19.34 -0.04 -1.56
N CYS A 380 -19.58 0.83 -0.58
CA CYS A 380 -19.78 2.28 -0.73
C CYS A 380 -18.57 3.06 -0.18
N ASP A 381 -17.38 2.46 -0.21
CA ASP A 381 -16.14 3.14 0.15
C ASP A 381 -15.93 4.34 -0.78
N GLY A 382 -15.99 5.55 -0.21
CA GLY A 382 -15.74 6.79 -0.94
C GLY A 382 -14.29 7.23 -0.88
N ASP A 383 -13.46 6.59 -0.06
CA ASP A 383 -12.06 6.95 0.13
C ASP A 383 -11.12 6.07 -0.70
N VAL A 384 -11.20 4.75 -0.55
CA VAL A 384 -10.54 3.71 -1.37
C VAL A 384 -11.58 3.09 -2.29
N SER A 385 -12.15 3.90 -3.18
CA SER A 385 -13.32 3.53 -3.97
C SER A 385 -13.07 2.39 -4.97
N ASP A 386 -11.83 2.14 -5.38
CA ASP A 386 -11.43 1.01 -6.23
C ASP A 386 -11.36 -0.34 -5.49
N LEU A 387 -11.41 -0.33 -4.15
CA LEU A 387 -11.30 -1.50 -3.27
C LEU A 387 -10.03 -2.34 -3.52
N GLN A 388 -8.92 -1.70 -3.90
CA GLN A 388 -7.64 -2.35 -4.23
C GLN A 388 -7.11 -3.33 -3.17
N GLY A 389 -7.58 -3.22 -1.92
CA GLY A 389 -7.34 -4.19 -0.85
C GLY A 389 -7.65 -5.65 -1.21
N GLN A 390 -8.50 -5.89 -2.20
CA GLN A 390 -8.82 -7.21 -2.74
C GLN A 390 -7.57 -8.01 -3.16
N HIS A 391 -6.51 -7.34 -3.61
CA HIS A 391 -5.25 -7.96 -4.02
C HIS A 391 -4.59 -8.78 -2.90
N PHE A 392 -4.69 -8.38 -1.63
CA PHE A 392 -4.14 -9.17 -0.52
C PHE A 392 -4.71 -10.59 -0.48
N PHE A 393 -5.97 -10.76 -0.87
CA PHE A 393 -6.60 -12.07 -1.01
C PHE A 393 -6.14 -12.78 -2.29
N ASP A 394 -6.28 -12.12 -3.44
CA ASP A 394 -6.07 -12.75 -4.75
C ASP A 394 -4.63 -13.13 -5.04
N ASP A 395 -3.67 -12.31 -4.63
CA ASP A 395 -2.25 -12.56 -4.86
C ASP A 395 -1.71 -13.59 -3.87
N SER A 396 -2.19 -13.58 -2.62
CA SER A 396 -1.65 -14.47 -1.58
C SER A 396 -2.14 -15.92 -1.68
N ARG A 397 -3.39 -16.15 -2.13
CA ARG A 397 -4.04 -17.49 -2.13
C ARG A 397 -3.30 -18.59 -2.91
N THR A 398 -2.46 -18.23 -3.87
CA THR A 398 -1.69 -19.17 -4.73
C THR A 398 -0.19 -18.89 -4.70
N ALA A 399 0.27 -17.91 -3.93
CA ALA A 399 1.67 -17.48 -3.95
C ALA A 399 2.63 -18.48 -3.27
N TYR A 400 2.19 -19.16 -2.20
CA TYR A 400 3.11 -19.87 -1.31
C TYR A 400 2.82 -21.37 -1.12
N GLY A 401 1.64 -21.85 -1.56
CA GLY A 401 1.23 -23.25 -1.34
C GLY A 401 1.08 -23.60 0.14
N ASP A 402 0.68 -22.63 0.94
CA ASP A 402 0.52 -22.73 2.38
C ASP A 402 -0.87 -23.25 2.79
N ASP A 403 -1.00 -23.52 4.09
CA ASP A 403 -2.14 -24.23 4.65
C ASP A 403 -2.91 -23.34 5.63
N VAL A 404 -3.45 -22.23 5.14
CA VAL A 404 -4.17 -21.22 5.96
C VAL A 404 -5.48 -20.80 5.33
N LEU A 405 -6.42 -20.32 6.14
CA LEU A 405 -7.66 -19.72 5.68
C LEU A 405 -7.40 -18.29 5.21
N ARG A 406 -7.87 -17.97 4.00
CA ARG A 406 -7.97 -16.59 3.53
C ARG A 406 -9.40 -16.26 3.16
N SER A 407 -9.80 -15.02 3.41
CA SER A 407 -11.14 -14.53 3.10
C SER A 407 -11.09 -13.11 2.55
N SER A 408 -11.96 -12.80 1.60
CA SER A 408 -12.35 -11.45 1.21
C SER A 408 -13.85 -11.29 1.47
N ILE A 409 -14.22 -10.21 2.16
CA ILE A 409 -15.57 -9.96 2.66
C ILE A 409 -16.03 -8.61 2.13
N LEU A 410 -16.93 -8.62 1.14
CA LEU A 410 -17.60 -7.41 0.69
C LEU A 410 -18.79 -7.09 1.61
N VAL A 411 -18.72 -5.95 2.30
CA VAL A 411 -19.79 -5.43 3.16
C VAL A 411 -20.65 -4.50 2.32
N MET A 412 -21.81 -4.99 1.85
CA MET A 412 -22.71 -4.18 1.04
C MET A 412 -23.26 -2.99 1.83
N GLY A 413 -23.23 -1.81 1.23
CA GLY A 413 -23.76 -0.57 1.80
C GLY A 413 -22.88 0.08 2.87
N ALA A 414 -21.70 -0.46 3.17
CA ALA A 414 -20.76 0.19 4.09
C ALA A 414 -19.85 1.19 3.36
N ASN A 415 -19.50 2.30 4.02
CA ASN A 415 -18.49 3.25 3.58
C ASN A 415 -17.16 3.00 4.30
N HIS A 416 -16.15 3.83 4.02
CA HIS A 416 -14.82 3.70 4.62
C HIS A 416 -14.84 4.00 6.12
N ASN A 417 -15.44 5.13 6.50
CA ASN A 417 -15.18 5.72 7.81
C ASN A 417 -15.95 5.08 8.96
N PHE A 418 -17.14 4.54 8.72
CA PHE A 418 -18.08 4.24 9.81
C PHE A 418 -17.73 2.99 10.63
N PHE A 419 -16.67 2.27 10.25
CA PHE A 419 -16.05 1.27 11.13
C PHE A 419 -15.32 1.92 12.33
N ASN A 420 -14.86 3.18 12.20
CA ASN A 420 -14.14 3.92 13.22
C ASN A 420 -15.04 5.03 13.84
N THR A 421 -15.35 4.92 15.13
CA THR A 421 -16.25 5.86 15.81
C THR A 421 -15.67 7.28 15.95
N THR A 422 -14.34 7.44 15.88
CA THR A 422 -13.67 8.75 15.90
C THR A 422 -13.80 9.48 14.57
N TRP A 423 -13.96 8.75 13.47
CA TRP A 423 -14.11 9.34 12.12
C TRP A 423 -15.58 9.55 11.74
N THR A 424 -16.50 8.98 12.50
CA THR A 424 -17.93 8.95 12.19
C THR A 424 -18.68 10.19 12.71
N PRO A 425 -19.37 10.95 11.85
CA PRO A 425 -20.22 12.06 12.27
C PRO A 425 -21.27 11.63 13.29
N GLY A 426 -21.48 12.45 14.32
CA GLY A 426 -22.40 12.16 15.42
C GLY A 426 -21.85 11.23 16.50
N LYS A 427 -20.72 10.54 16.26
CA LYS A 427 -20.01 9.73 17.28
C LYS A 427 -18.80 10.47 17.87
N TYR A 428 -18.11 11.28 17.07
CA TYR A 428 -17.01 12.13 17.53
C TYR A 428 -17.15 13.55 16.94
N PRO A 429 -16.89 14.61 17.73
CA PRO A 429 -17.28 15.98 17.33
C PRO A 429 -16.28 16.71 16.43
N LEU A 430 -15.09 16.16 16.18
CA LEU A 430 -14.00 16.87 15.51
C LEU A 430 -13.42 16.05 14.37
N ALA A 431 -13.21 16.68 13.21
CA ALA A 431 -12.62 16.06 12.02
C ALA A 431 -13.27 14.72 11.64
N SER A 432 -14.57 14.55 11.89
CA SER A 432 -15.34 13.40 11.41
C SER A 432 -15.90 13.71 10.02
N SER A 433 -15.98 12.71 9.15
CA SER A 433 -16.51 12.86 7.79
C SER A 433 -17.29 11.63 7.35
N ASP A 434 -18.34 11.87 6.58
CA ASP A 434 -18.92 10.87 5.70
C ASP A 434 -18.11 10.90 4.40
N ASP A 435 -17.39 9.82 4.11
CA ASP A 435 -16.55 9.69 2.90
C ASP A 435 -17.39 9.53 1.63
N TRP A 436 -18.68 9.20 1.75
CA TRP A 436 -19.61 9.24 0.61
C TRP A 436 -20.24 10.63 0.44
N TRP A 437 -19.96 11.28 -0.68
CA TRP A 437 -20.27 12.71 -0.87
C TRP A 437 -21.62 12.99 -1.56
N ASP A 438 -22.16 12.04 -2.34
CA ASP A 438 -23.46 12.21 -3.02
C ASP A 438 -24.59 11.58 -2.21
N ASP A 439 -25.29 12.42 -1.45
CA ASP A 439 -26.42 11.98 -0.61
C ASP A 439 -27.65 11.56 -1.42
N THR A 440 -27.74 11.97 -2.70
CA THR A 440 -28.85 11.62 -3.61
C THR A 440 -28.59 10.32 -4.39
N ASP A 441 -27.39 9.76 -4.28
CA ASP A 441 -27.02 8.54 -4.99
C ASP A 441 -28.00 7.39 -4.68
N PRO A 442 -28.52 6.67 -5.70
CA PRO A 442 -29.56 5.69 -5.48
C PRO A 442 -29.10 4.43 -4.74
N VAL A 443 -27.79 4.17 -4.61
CA VAL A 443 -27.21 2.97 -3.99
C VAL A 443 -26.57 3.30 -2.64
N CYS A 444 -25.76 4.36 -2.60
CA CYS A 444 -24.91 4.76 -1.46
C CYS A 444 -25.32 6.10 -0.84
N GLY A 445 -26.27 6.84 -1.42
CA GLY A 445 -26.74 8.11 -0.87
C GLY A 445 -27.67 7.91 0.32
N THR A 446 -27.57 8.76 1.36
CA THR A 446 -28.45 8.67 2.54
C THR A 446 -29.87 9.22 2.31
N SER A 447 -30.03 10.09 1.33
CA SER A 447 -31.29 10.79 1.04
C SER A 447 -32.14 10.04 -0.01
N SER A 448 -31.62 8.97 -0.60
CA SER A 448 -32.34 8.14 -1.57
C SER A 448 -33.25 7.09 -0.92
N SER A 449 -34.48 6.95 -1.43
CA SER A 449 -35.43 5.92 -0.99
C SER A 449 -35.09 4.50 -1.45
N THR A 450 -34.18 4.35 -2.42
CA THR A 450 -33.70 3.06 -2.94
C THR A 450 -32.33 2.67 -2.39
N SER A 451 -31.79 3.49 -1.49
CA SER A 451 -30.44 3.30 -0.95
C SER A 451 -30.31 1.93 -0.30
N THR A 452 -29.19 1.28 -0.59
CA THR A 452 -28.78 0.03 0.06
C THR A 452 -27.79 0.28 1.21
N ARG A 453 -27.51 1.56 1.50
CA ARG A 453 -26.53 1.98 2.50
C ARG A 453 -26.92 1.57 3.92
N LEU A 454 -25.96 1.03 4.64
CA LEU A 454 -26.07 0.73 6.06
C LEU A 454 -25.97 2.02 6.89
N SER A 455 -26.69 2.09 8.00
CA SER A 455 -26.52 3.18 8.97
C SER A 455 -25.15 3.14 9.64
N ALA A 456 -24.69 4.28 10.18
CA ALA A 456 -23.41 4.35 10.90
C ALA A 456 -23.30 3.34 12.06
N ASP A 457 -24.40 3.11 12.78
CA ASP A 457 -24.42 2.11 13.86
C ASP A 457 -24.32 0.68 13.32
N ALA A 458 -25.01 0.37 12.21
CA ALA A 458 -24.95 -0.95 11.59
C ALA A 458 -23.55 -1.25 11.04
N GLN A 459 -22.89 -0.27 10.41
CA GLN A 459 -21.52 -0.43 9.91
C GLN A 459 -20.52 -0.67 11.04
N ASN A 460 -20.63 0.09 12.13
CA ASN A 460 -19.79 -0.13 13.31
C ASN A 460 -20.05 -1.49 13.99
N ALA A 461 -21.30 -1.94 14.03
CA ALA A 461 -21.67 -3.27 14.54
C ALA A 461 -21.09 -4.40 13.67
N VAL A 462 -21.17 -4.28 12.34
CA VAL A 462 -20.54 -5.21 11.40
C VAL A 462 -19.02 -5.27 11.62
N GLY A 463 -18.35 -4.11 11.70
CA GLY A 463 -16.90 -4.06 11.97
C GLY A 463 -16.53 -4.73 13.31
N THR A 464 -17.29 -4.43 14.36
CA THR A 464 -17.09 -5.02 15.70
C THR A 464 -17.24 -6.55 15.67
N SER A 465 -18.26 -7.04 14.97
CA SER A 465 -18.55 -8.48 14.83
C SER A 465 -17.48 -9.20 14.00
N LEU A 466 -17.08 -8.66 12.85
CA LEU A 466 -16.04 -9.25 12.01
C LEU A 466 -14.69 -9.30 12.72
N VAL A 467 -14.25 -8.18 13.31
CA VAL A 467 -12.98 -8.10 14.05
C VAL A 467 -12.97 -9.08 15.22
N SER A 468 -14.04 -9.10 16.02
CA SER A 468 -14.12 -10.01 17.18
C SER A 468 -14.18 -11.47 16.76
N GLY A 469 -15.01 -11.80 15.77
CA GLY A 469 -15.21 -13.16 15.29
C GLY A 469 -13.96 -13.77 14.67
N PHE A 470 -13.21 -12.99 13.90
CA PHE A 470 -12.00 -13.47 13.25
C PHE A 470 -10.90 -13.84 14.25
N PHE A 471 -10.61 -12.99 15.23
CA PHE A 471 -9.58 -13.30 16.24
C PHE A 471 -10.05 -14.36 17.24
N ARG A 472 -11.35 -14.41 17.55
CA ARG A 472 -11.93 -15.52 18.34
C ARG A 472 -11.81 -16.86 17.63
N LEU A 473 -11.99 -16.87 16.31
CA LEU A 473 -11.81 -18.05 15.48
C LEU A 473 -10.34 -18.48 15.40
N THR A 474 -9.44 -17.58 15.00
CA THR A 474 -8.06 -17.91 14.60
C THR A 474 -7.10 -18.05 15.78
N LEU A 475 -7.24 -17.20 16.81
CA LEU A 475 -6.41 -17.27 18.01
C LEU A 475 -7.10 -18.06 19.12
N GLY A 476 -8.41 -17.87 19.29
CA GLY A 476 -9.19 -18.57 20.33
C GLY A 476 -9.66 -19.98 19.99
N GLY A 477 -9.63 -20.35 18.70
CA GLY A 477 -10.12 -21.64 18.23
C GLY A 477 -11.65 -21.78 18.25
N GLU A 478 -12.41 -20.69 18.40
CA GLU A 478 -13.87 -20.70 18.49
C GLU A 478 -14.55 -21.01 17.14
N GLN A 479 -14.67 -22.31 16.82
CA GLN A 479 -15.11 -22.82 15.52
C GLN A 479 -16.52 -22.38 15.10
N GLN A 480 -17.38 -21.96 16.05
CA GLN A 480 -18.72 -21.48 15.73
C GLN A 480 -18.73 -20.22 14.85
N PHE A 481 -17.59 -19.52 14.72
CA PHE A 481 -17.44 -18.34 13.86
C PHE A 481 -16.87 -18.64 12.48
N LEU A 482 -16.41 -19.88 12.22
CA LEU A 482 -15.78 -20.26 10.95
C LEU A 482 -16.65 -19.95 9.73
N SER A 483 -17.97 -20.16 9.85
CA SER A 483 -18.91 -19.98 8.74
C SER A 483 -19.03 -18.53 8.24
N SER A 484 -18.59 -17.56 9.05
CA SER A 484 -18.54 -16.14 8.66
C SER A 484 -17.34 -15.82 7.77
N PHE A 485 -16.38 -16.73 7.64
CA PHE A 485 -15.10 -16.51 6.94
C PHE A 485 -14.80 -17.58 5.88
N ASP A 486 -15.49 -18.72 5.89
CA ASP A 486 -15.16 -19.87 5.03
C ASP A 486 -15.80 -19.86 3.63
N GLY A 487 -16.51 -18.79 3.27
CA GLY A 487 -17.16 -18.64 1.97
C GLY A 487 -18.49 -19.39 1.84
N SER A 488 -19.01 -20.00 2.92
CA SER A 488 -20.34 -20.62 2.93
C SER A 488 -21.47 -19.59 2.82
N GLY A 489 -21.20 -18.31 3.12
CA GLY A 489 -22.18 -17.22 3.11
C GLY A 489 -23.05 -17.15 4.37
N ARG A 490 -22.73 -17.92 5.42
CA ARG A 490 -23.49 -17.93 6.68
C ARG A 490 -23.02 -16.84 7.64
N GLN A 491 -23.90 -15.90 7.94
CA GLN A 491 -23.61 -14.74 8.79
C GLN A 491 -24.22 -14.86 10.20
N PRO A 492 -23.70 -14.15 11.22
CA PRO A 492 -24.33 -14.08 12.53
C PRO A 492 -25.69 -13.38 12.48
N ALA A 493 -26.70 -13.93 13.18
CA ALA A 493 -28.04 -13.35 13.27
C ALA A 493 -28.03 -11.95 13.90
N ALA A 494 -27.05 -11.66 14.76
CA ALA A 494 -26.84 -10.37 15.39
C ALA A 494 -26.60 -9.21 14.39
N LEU A 495 -26.20 -9.51 13.16
CA LEU A 495 -25.98 -8.51 12.11
C LEU A 495 -27.28 -8.11 11.37
N GLY A 496 -28.42 -8.72 11.72
CA GLY A 496 -29.72 -8.38 11.16
C GLY A 496 -29.76 -8.55 9.65
N SER A 497 -30.02 -7.45 8.93
CA SER A 497 -30.15 -7.44 7.47
C SER A 497 -28.89 -7.01 6.72
N ALA A 498 -27.72 -6.95 7.39
CA ALA A 498 -26.47 -6.69 6.69
C ALA A 498 -26.22 -7.77 5.61
N ASP A 499 -25.73 -7.38 4.44
CA ASP A 499 -25.40 -8.31 3.35
C ASP A 499 -23.88 -8.40 3.19
N LEU A 500 -23.29 -9.48 3.70
CA LEU A 500 -21.87 -9.81 3.57
C LEU A 500 -21.66 -10.86 2.50
N ARG A 501 -20.82 -10.56 1.50
CA ARG A 501 -20.44 -11.50 0.46
C ARG A 501 -19.03 -11.99 0.73
N VAL A 502 -18.90 -13.28 1.08
CA VAL A 502 -17.64 -13.87 1.52
C VAL A 502 -17.10 -14.77 0.43
N THR A 503 -15.90 -14.46 -0.02
CA THR A 503 -15.06 -15.32 -0.86
C THR A 503 -13.94 -15.86 0.00
N ALA A 504 -13.69 -17.16 -0.02
CA ALA A 504 -12.67 -17.80 0.78
C ALA A 504 -11.78 -18.75 -0.02
N SER A 505 -10.50 -18.77 0.35
CA SER A 505 -9.53 -19.76 -0.06
C SER A 505 -9.22 -20.63 1.16
N LEU A 506 -9.72 -21.88 1.14
CA LEU A 506 -9.50 -22.83 2.21
C LEU A 506 -8.04 -23.34 2.23
N PRO A 507 -7.56 -23.91 3.35
CA PRO A 507 -6.19 -24.38 3.50
C PRO A 507 -5.71 -25.29 2.35
N GLY A 508 -4.54 -24.97 1.80
CA GLY A 508 -4.00 -25.55 0.58
C GLY A 508 -3.76 -27.06 0.63
N ALA A 509 -3.49 -27.64 1.80
CA ALA A 509 -3.21 -29.07 1.93
C ALA A 509 -4.47 -29.95 1.73
N SER A 510 -5.65 -29.36 1.87
CA SER A 510 -6.92 -30.07 1.89
C SER A 510 -7.84 -29.72 0.71
N ARG A 511 -7.68 -28.56 0.07
CA ARG A 511 -8.38 -28.21 -1.17
C ARG A 511 -7.72 -28.83 -2.40
N ARG A 512 -8.46 -28.95 -3.50
CA ARG A 512 -7.91 -29.33 -4.80
C ARG A 512 -8.40 -28.39 -5.89
N ASP A 513 -7.46 -27.64 -6.46
CA ASP A 513 -7.74 -26.75 -7.58
C ASP A 513 -7.79 -27.59 -8.88
N LEU A 514 -8.93 -27.56 -9.59
CA LEU A 514 -9.12 -28.26 -10.86
C LEU A 514 -8.63 -27.41 -12.03
N ALA A 515 -8.90 -26.10 -11.99
CA ALA A 515 -8.38 -25.11 -12.92
C ALA A 515 -8.25 -23.74 -12.24
N LEU A 516 -7.08 -23.10 -12.35
CA LEU A 516 -6.82 -21.75 -11.82
C LEU A 516 -6.86 -20.65 -12.88
N PHE A 517 -6.99 -21.02 -14.16
CA PHE A 517 -7.08 -20.10 -15.31
C PHE A 517 -5.97 -19.03 -15.39
N THR A 518 -4.82 -19.23 -14.75
CA THR A 518 -3.71 -18.26 -14.72
C THR A 518 -2.86 -18.27 -15.99
N ALA A 519 -2.99 -19.30 -16.81
CA ALA A 519 -2.34 -19.44 -18.11
C ALA A 519 -3.20 -20.34 -19.02
N ALA A 520 -2.88 -20.36 -20.32
CA ALA A 520 -3.52 -21.26 -21.25
C ALA A 520 -3.26 -22.73 -20.86
N ASP A 521 -4.34 -23.49 -20.65
CA ASP A 521 -4.30 -24.89 -20.24
C ASP A 521 -5.00 -25.77 -21.28
N ARG A 522 -4.35 -26.87 -21.68
CA ARG A 522 -4.91 -27.84 -22.64
C ARG A 522 -6.07 -28.65 -22.06
N ALA A 523 -6.17 -28.72 -20.73
CA ALA A 523 -7.30 -29.35 -20.05
C ALA A 523 -8.58 -28.49 -20.14
N VAL A 524 -8.45 -27.20 -20.50
CA VAL A 524 -9.56 -26.28 -20.68
C VAL A 524 -9.88 -26.15 -22.16
N THR A 525 -11.07 -26.59 -22.57
CA THR A 525 -11.52 -26.51 -23.97
C THR A 525 -12.91 -25.89 -24.06
N THR A 526 -13.31 -25.46 -25.25
CA THR A 526 -14.64 -24.90 -25.47
C THR A 526 -15.41 -25.65 -26.55
N THR A 527 -16.73 -25.71 -26.39
CA THR A 527 -17.66 -26.14 -27.44
C THR A 527 -18.80 -25.12 -27.58
N GLY A 528 -19.49 -25.15 -28.73
CA GLY A 528 -20.54 -24.17 -29.04
C GLY A 528 -19.99 -22.82 -29.49
N GLN A 529 -20.76 -21.76 -29.28
CA GLN A 529 -20.45 -20.40 -29.76
C GLN A 529 -19.91 -19.51 -28.63
N VAL A 530 -18.77 -19.90 -28.05
CA VAL A 530 -18.05 -19.12 -27.02
C VAL A 530 -16.56 -19.06 -27.32
N THR A 531 -15.93 -17.94 -27.01
CA THR A 531 -14.48 -17.82 -26.86
C THR A 531 -14.13 -17.84 -25.39
N ALA A 532 -13.03 -18.49 -25.02
CA ALA A 532 -12.48 -18.46 -23.68
C ALA A 532 -10.99 -18.08 -23.76
N THR A 533 -10.64 -16.94 -23.18
CA THR A 533 -9.28 -16.38 -23.27
C THR A 533 -8.79 -16.09 -21.87
N THR A 534 -7.60 -16.58 -21.52
CA THR A 534 -6.94 -16.17 -20.28
C THR A 534 -6.53 -14.71 -20.39
N CYS A 535 -6.90 -13.91 -19.38
CA CYS A 535 -6.67 -12.49 -19.29
C CYS A 535 -6.11 -12.12 -17.90
N ALA A 536 -5.62 -10.89 -17.74
CA ALA A 536 -5.28 -10.29 -16.45
C ALA A 536 -5.36 -8.75 -16.55
N SER A 537 -5.54 -8.07 -15.41
CA SER A 537 -5.57 -6.59 -15.32
C SER A 537 -6.68 -5.89 -16.13
N ALA A 538 -6.76 -4.57 -15.94
CA ALA A 538 -7.49 -3.64 -16.82
C ALA A 538 -6.67 -3.27 -18.09
N THR A 539 -7.28 -2.55 -19.05
CA THR A 539 -6.65 -2.21 -20.36
C THR A 539 -5.46 -1.26 -20.27
N ASP A 540 -5.37 -0.45 -19.22
CA ASP A 540 -4.52 0.75 -19.19
C ASP A 540 -3.20 0.54 -18.41
N VAL A 541 -2.44 -0.50 -18.79
CA VAL A 541 -1.12 -0.76 -18.21
C VAL A 541 0.00 -0.23 -19.12
N GLN A 542 0.88 0.61 -18.56
CA GLN A 542 1.94 1.31 -19.31
C GLN A 542 3.01 0.38 -19.89
N ALA A 543 3.39 -0.67 -19.16
CA ALA A 543 4.28 -1.70 -19.70
C ALA A 543 3.47 -2.77 -20.42
N LYS A 544 3.99 -3.26 -21.56
CA LYS A 544 3.30 -4.26 -22.40
C LYS A 544 2.91 -5.50 -21.58
N PRO A 545 1.61 -5.81 -21.43
CA PRO A 545 1.18 -6.94 -20.63
C PRO A 545 1.44 -8.28 -21.35
N ALA A 546 1.60 -9.33 -20.56
CA ALA A 546 1.76 -10.70 -21.07
C ALA A 546 0.44 -11.35 -21.50
N LEU A 547 -0.67 -10.91 -20.89
CA LEU A 547 -2.03 -11.38 -21.14
C LEU A 547 -2.89 -10.20 -21.62
N PRO A 548 -3.96 -10.44 -22.40
CA PRO A 548 -4.96 -9.41 -22.68
C PRO A 548 -5.67 -8.98 -21.39
N ALA A 549 -6.26 -7.79 -21.40
CA ALA A 549 -7.04 -7.27 -20.28
C ALA A 549 -8.31 -8.10 -20.01
N CYS A 550 -8.66 -8.26 -18.73
CA CYS A 550 -9.92 -8.89 -18.32
C CYS A 550 -11.09 -7.91 -18.36
N VAL A 551 -10.82 -6.65 -18.02
CA VAL A 551 -11.80 -5.56 -17.90
C VAL A 551 -11.29 -4.32 -18.63
N ALA A 552 -12.19 -3.43 -19.02
CA ALA A 552 -11.85 -2.14 -19.59
C ALA A 552 -11.61 -1.08 -18.51
N SER A 553 -12.41 -1.05 -17.44
CA SER A 553 -12.31 -0.03 -16.38
C SER A 553 -11.52 -0.55 -15.17
N SER A 554 -10.54 0.23 -14.70
CA SER A 554 -9.75 -0.06 -13.49
C SER A 554 -10.44 0.38 -12.19
N SER A 555 -11.14 1.52 -12.20
CA SER A 555 -11.71 2.16 -11.00
C SER A 555 -12.82 1.34 -10.30
N ASN A 556 -13.38 0.35 -10.99
CA ASN A 556 -14.54 -0.42 -10.53
C ASN A 556 -14.34 -1.92 -10.54
N ALA A 557 -13.11 -2.38 -10.72
CA ALA A 557 -12.80 -3.79 -10.86
C ALA A 557 -11.72 -4.18 -9.82
N PRO A 558 -12.10 -4.41 -8.55
CA PRO A 558 -11.14 -4.55 -7.45
C PRO A 558 -10.12 -5.68 -7.64
N ASP A 559 -10.50 -6.78 -8.31
CA ASP A 559 -9.57 -7.88 -8.60
C ASP A 559 -8.53 -7.52 -9.69
N PHE A 560 -8.80 -6.48 -10.50
CA PHE A 560 -8.08 -6.19 -11.74
C PHE A 560 -7.47 -4.77 -11.78
N THR A 561 -7.68 -3.96 -10.74
CA THR A 561 -7.19 -2.58 -10.65
C THR A 561 -5.65 -2.55 -10.54
N PRO A 562 -4.95 -1.59 -11.16
CA PRO A 562 -3.52 -1.43 -10.94
C PRO A 562 -3.23 -0.91 -9.52
N ALA A 563 -2.11 -1.35 -8.93
CA ALA A 563 -1.62 -0.81 -7.67
C ALA A 563 -0.71 0.40 -7.93
N TRP A 564 -0.74 1.42 -7.06
CA TRP A 564 0.04 2.65 -7.23
C TRP A 564 1.54 2.38 -7.48
N LEU A 565 2.21 1.56 -6.66
CA LEU A 565 3.66 1.34 -6.77
C LEU A 565 4.03 0.22 -7.75
N ALA A 566 3.07 -0.52 -8.28
CA ALA A 566 3.32 -1.68 -9.14
C ALA A 566 2.28 -1.77 -10.27
N PRO A 567 2.01 -0.68 -11.01
CA PRO A 567 0.81 -0.58 -11.83
C PRO A 567 0.85 -1.47 -13.08
N ALA A 568 2.04 -1.87 -13.56
CA ALA A 568 2.14 -2.80 -14.68
C ALA A 568 2.34 -4.27 -14.26
N VAL A 569 2.46 -4.57 -12.96
CA VAL A 569 2.49 -5.96 -12.49
C VAL A 569 1.10 -6.57 -12.72
N PRO A 570 0.97 -7.71 -13.43
CA PRO A 570 -0.34 -8.23 -13.84
C PRO A 570 -1.24 -8.61 -12.66
N ALA A 571 -2.39 -7.94 -12.51
CA ALA A 571 -3.41 -8.22 -11.49
C ALA A 571 -4.08 -9.59 -11.70
N THR A 572 -5.15 -9.91 -10.95
CA THR A 572 -5.74 -11.26 -10.89
C THR A 572 -5.96 -11.86 -12.29
N PRO A 573 -5.28 -12.97 -12.63
CA PRO A 573 -5.56 -13.68 -13.87
C PRO A 573 -6.91 -14.39 -13.80
N ALA A 574 -7.63 -14.42 -14.94
CA ALA A 574 -8.92 -15.10 -15.06
C ALA A 574 -9.13 -15.65 -16.48
N LEU A 575 -10.14 -16.49 -16.66
CA LEU A 575 -10.68 -16.88 -17.96
C LEU A 575 -11.84 -15.93 -18.31
N HIS A 576 -11.68 -15.17 -19.38
CA HIS A 576 -12.73 -14.35 -19.96
C HIS A 576 -13.49 -15.15 -21.02
N VAL A 577 -14.73 -15.51 -20.72
CA VAL A 577 -15.62 -16.29 -21.57
C VAL A 577 -16.65 -15.37 -22.21
N VAL A 578 -16.64 -15.27 -23.53
CA VAL A 578 -17.53 -14.37 -24.30
C VAL A 578 -18.34 -15.18 -25.31
N PRO A 579 -19.68 -15.11 -25.27
CA PRO A 579 -20.52 -15.68 -26.32
C PRO A 579 -20.31 -14.99 -27.67
N THR A 580 -20.12 -15.75 -28.76
CA THR A 580 -19.73 -15.20 -30.07
C THR A 580 -20.92 -14.85 -30.98
N ARG A 581 -22.06 -15.57 -30.91
CA ARG A 581 -23.34 -15.26 -31.60
C ARG A 581 -24.53 -15.98 -30.94
N THR A 582 -25.71 -15.35 -30.94
CA THR A 582 -27.02 -15.97 -30.63
C THR A 582 -27.50 -16.78 -31.85
N PRO A 583 -27.77 -18.09 -31.72
CA PRO A 583 -28.82 -18.53 -30.81
C PRO A 583 -28.45 -19.68 -29.87
N THR A 584 -27.23 -20.23 -29.94
CA THR A 584 -26.81 -21.35 -29.09
C THR A 584 -25.74 -20.86 -28.12
N GLY A 585 -25.86 -21.20 -26.84
CA GLY A 585 -24.81 -20.96 -25.84
C GLY A 585 -23.53 -21.75 -26.16
N GLY A 586 -22.63 -21.81 -25.19
CA GLY A 586 -21.43 -22.63 -25.29
C GLY A 586 -21.05 -23.22 -23.95
N GLN A 587 -19.99 -24.01 -23.97
CA GLN A 587 -19.51 -24.74 -22.81
C GLN A 587 -18.01 -24.53 -22.66
N VAL A 588 -17.55 -24.34 -21.44
CA VAL A 588 -16.15 -24.46 -21.06
C VAL A 588 -15.99 -25.80 -20.35
N HIS A 589 -15.16 -26.68 -20.91
CA HIS A 589 -14.87 -28.00 -20.37
C HIS A 589 -13.55 -27.98 -19.62
N VAL A 590 -13.54 -28.46 -18.38
CA VAL A 590 -12.34 -28.67 -17.57
C VAL A 590 -12.16 -30.16 -17.38
N ALA A 591 -11.21 -30.75 -18.10
CA ALA A 591 -10.89 -32.16 -17.98
C ALA A 591 -10.27 -32.46 -16.60
N VAL A 592 -10.77 -33.51 -15.94
CA VAL A 592 -10.25 -33.99 -14.65
C VAL A 592 -9.45 -35.27 -14.89
N PRO A 593 -8.12 -35.25 -14.66
CA PRO A 593 -7.29 -36.44 -14.79
C PRO A 593 -7.78 -37.59 -13.92
N ALA A 594 -7.57 -38.83 -14.35
CA ALA A 594 -8.18 -39.99 -13.72
C ALA A 594 -7.79 -40.14 -12.24
N GLU A 595 -6.54 -39.84 -11.93
CA GLU A 595 -5.92 -39.84 -10.60
C GLU A 595 -6.43 -38.71 -9.69
N ARG A 596 -7.07 -37.68 -10.26
CA ARG A 596 -7.71 -36.57 -9.53
C ARG A 596 -9.25 -36.65 -9.56
N GLY A 597 -9.80 -37.71 -10.14
CA GLY A 597 -11.23 -37.89 -10.36
C GLY A 597 -12.02 -38.35 -9.13
N ASP A 598 -11.36 -38.80 -8.06
CA ASP A 598 -12.04 -39.08 -6.80
C ASP A 598 -12.27 -37.79 -6.03
N LEU A 599 -13.53 -37.35 -6.04
CA LEU A 599 -14.05 -36.18 -5.36
C LEU A 599 -14.91 -36.55 -4.13
N SER A 600 -15.03 -37.85 -3.80
CA SER A 600 -15.94 -38.33 -2.74
C SER A 600 -15.56 -37.87 -1.31
N GLY A 601 -14.28 -37.50 -1.11
CA GLY A 601 -13.78 -36.93 0.15
C GLY A 601 -14.00 -35.42 0.30
N PHE A 602 -14.60 -34.75 -0.68
CA PHE A 602 -14.83 -33.30 -0.67
C PHE A 602 -16.30 -32.97 -0.35
N SER A 603 -16.55 -31.74 0.09
CA SER A 603 -17.87 -31.26 0.48
C SER A 603 -18.56 -30.46 -0.63
N ALA A 604 -17.80 -29.66 -1.39
CA ALA A 604 -18.37 -28.76 -2.39
C ALA A 604 -17.46 -28.60 -3.64
N LEU A 605 -18.10 -28.32 -4.78
CA LEU A 605 -17.47 -27.73 -5.94
C LEU A 605 -17.55 -26.20 -5.81
N SER A 606 -16.42 -25.51 -5.89
CA SER A 606 -16.35 -24.06 -5.82
C SER A 606 -15.91 -23.44 -7.14
N VAL A 607 -16.57 -22.33 -7.49
CA VAL A 607 -16.23 -21.49 -8.64
C VAL A 607 -16.23 -20.03 -8.19
N ARG A 608 -15.24 -19.26 -8.64
CA ARG A 608 -15.23 -17.80 -8.48
C ARG A 608 -15.53 -17.12 -9.81
N ILE A 609 -16.59 -16.32 -9.82
CA ILE A 609 -17.24 -15.84 -11.04
C ILE A 609 -17.73 -14.39 -10.89
N ALA A 610 -17.64 -13.63 -11.99
CA ALA A 610 -18.28 -12.33 -12.14
C ALA A 610 -18.82 -12.17 -13.58
N PRO A 611 -19.89 -11.38 -13.80
CA PRO A 611 -20.14 -10.77 -15.10
C PRO A 611 -18.94 -9.90 -15.49
N ASP A 612 -18.62 -9.80 -16.79
CA ASP A 612 -17.65 -8.80 -17.25
C ASP A 612 -18.17 -7.36 -16.98
N ASP A 613 -17.28 -6.38 -17.06
CA ASP A 613 -17.60 -4.98 -16.77
C ASP A 613 -18.49 -4.30 -17.84
N GLY A 614 -18.50 -4.83 -19.06
CA GLY A 614 -19.43 -4.43 -20.14
C GLY A 614 -20.81 -5.09 -20.07
N SER A 615 -21.00 -6.10 -19.21
CA SER A 615 -22.15 -6.99 -19.25
C SER A 615 -23.42 -6.33 -18.72
N ARG A 616 -24.52 -6.57 -19.43
CA ARG A 616 -25.87 -6.10 -19.07
C ARG A 616 -26.75 -7.18 -18.46
N THR A 617 -26.19 -8.36 -18.23
CA THR A 617 -26.88 -9.49 -17.61
C THR A 617 -26.01 -10.09 -16.52
N ASP A 618 -26.64 -10.86 -15.63
CA ASP A 618 -25.90 -11.66 -14.66
C ASP A 618 -25.13 -12.78 -15.38
N ALA A 619 -24.07 -13.29 -14.77
CA ALA A 619 -23.33 -14.44 -15.24
C ALA A 619 -24.07 -15.73 -14.84
N ASP A 620 -25.22 -15.96 -15.46
CA ASP A 620 -26.05 -17.13 -15.18
C ASP A 620 -25.46 -18.37 -15.87
N VAL A 621 -24.80 -19.25 -15.12
CA VAL A 621 -24.13 -20.45 -15.64
C VAL A 621 -24.68 -21.72 -14.99
N THR A 622 -24.54 -22.84 -15.67
CA THR A 622 -24.82 -24.18 -15.10
C THR A 622 -23.54 -24.97 -14.99
N LEU A 623 -23.23 -25.47 -13.79
CA LEU A 623 -22.12 -26.39 -13.58
C LEU A 623 -22.58 -27.81 -13.85
N ARG A 624 -21.80 -28.58 -14.61
CA ARG A 624 -22.03 -30.00 -14.85
C ARG A 624 -20.84 -30.82 -14.39
N VAL A 625 -21.09 -31.98 -13.78
CA VAL A 625 -20.07 -32.96 -13.44
C VAL A 625 -20.34 -34.23 -14.23
N ARG A 626 -19.30 -34.80 -14.85
CA ARG A 626 -19.36 -36.05 -15.61
C ARG A 626 -18.42 -37.10 -15.04
N ASP A 627 -18.91 -38.32 -14.83
CA ASP A 627 -18.09 -39.46 -14.40
C ASP A 627 -17.49 -40.27 -15.56
N ALA A 628 -16.66 -41.27 -15.20
CA ALA A 628 -16.02 -42.19 -16.13
C ALA A 628 -17.00 -43.11 -16.87
N ALA A 629 -18.21 -43.34 -16.33
CA ALA A 629 -19.27 -44.10 -16.99
C ALA A 629 -20.08 -43.23 -17.98
N GLY A 630 -19.88 -41.91 -17.94
CA GLY A 630 -20.55 -40.94 -18.80
C GLY A 630 -21.85 -40.39 -18.22
N HIS A 631 -22.19 -40.67 -16.96
CA HIS A 631 -23.32 -40.02 -16.30
C HIS A 631 -22.99 -38.55 -16.04
N VAL A 632 -24.02 -37.71 -16.10
CA VAL A 632 -23.89 -36.26 -15.94
C VAL A 632 -24.95 -35.76 -14.96
N ALA A 633 -24.54 -34.93 -14.02
CA ALA A 633 -25.42 -34.16 -13.15
C ALA A 633 -25.13 -32.67 -13.32
N SER A 634 -26.15 -31.84 -13.14
CA SER A 634 -26.09 -30.39 -13.40
C SER A 634 -26.66 -29.61 -12.23
N GLN A 635 -26.07 -28.45 -11.92
CA GLN A 635 -26.59 -27.48 -10.97
C GLN A 635 -26.48 -26.08 -11.56
N ARG A 636 -27.62 -25.39 -11.71
CA ARG A 636 -27.62 -23.98 -12.09
C ARG A 636 -27.13 -23.15 -10.91
N LEU A 637 -26.20 -22.24 -11.18
CA LEU A 637 -25.49 -21.51 -10.12
C LEU A 637 -26.41 -20.57 -9.34
N ALA A 638 -27.27 -19.84 -10.06
CA ALA A 638 -28.20 -18.87 -9.48
C ALA A 638 -29.30 -19.49 -8.60
N ASP A 639 -29.47 -20.82 -8.64
CA ASP A 639 -30.42 -21.53 -7.78
C ASP A 639 -29.84 -21.77 -6.37
N VAL A 640 -28.51 -21.72 -6.22
CA VAL A 640 -27.79 -22.08 -4.97
C VAL A 640 -26.83 -21.00 -4.48
N SER A 641 -26.54 -19.98 -5.29
CA SER A 641 -25.63 -18.89 -4.93
C SER A 641 -26.01 -17.59 -5.62
N ARG A 642 -25.63 -16.47 -4.99
CA ARG A 642 -25.68 -15.13 -5.60
C ARG A 642 -24.43 -14.78 -6.41
N ALA A 643 -23.40 -15.63 -6.38
CA ALA A 643 -22.22 -15.42 -7.19
C ALA A 643 -22.58 -15.39 -8.69
N GLY A 644 -22.02 -14.43 -9.42
CA GLY A 644 -22.40 -14.15 -10.80
C GLY A 644 -23.55 -13.15 -10.96
N GLN A 645 -24.26 -12.78 -9.89
CA GLN A 645 -25.19 -11.64 -9.94
C GLN A 645 -24.40 -10.33 -10.07
N ARG A 646 -24.90 -9.42 -10.89
CA ARG A 646 -24.35 -8.07 -10.96
C ARG A 646 -24.53 -7.36 -9.63
N LEU A 647 -23.47 -6.68 -9.19
CA LEU A 647 -23.54 -5.80 -8.04
C LEU A 647 -24.41 -4.57 -8.35
N PRO A 648 -25.06 -3.96 -7.35
CA PRO A 648 -25.72 -2.68 -7.49
C PRO A 648 -24.72 -1.61 -7.98
N GLY A 649 -25.22 -0.63 -8.72
CA GLY A 649 -24.42 0.52 -9.12
C GLY A 649 -25.25 1.64 -9.73
N SER A 650 -24.67 2.83 -9.76
CA SER A 650 -25.22 4.08 -10.27
C SER A 650 -24.15 4.82 -11.08
N ARG A 651 -24.37 6.10 -11.37
CA ARG A 651 -23.36 6.97 -11.99
C ARG A 651 -22.20 7.29 -11.03
N ASN A 652 -22.50 7.58 -9.77
CA ASN A 652 -21.52 8.05 -8.78
C ASN A 652 -21.03 6.92 -7.87
N ALA A 653 -21.84 5.87 -7.67
CA ALA A 653 -21.47 4.56 -7.12
C ALA A 653 -21.42 3.53 -8.25
N PRO A 654 -20.45 3.61 -9.16
CA PRO A 654 -20.35 2.67 -10.27
C PRO A 654 -20.35 1.21 -9.80
N ARG A 655 -21.00 0.35 -10.59
CA ARG A 655 -21.11 -1.08 -10.31
C ARG A 655 -19.72 -1.68 -10.23
N LYS A 656 -19.44 -2.38 -9.12
CA LYS A 656 -18.20 -3.15 -8.98
C LYS A 656 -18.27 -4.45 -9.78
N THR A 657 -17.20 -4.74 -10.50
CA THR A 657 -16.92 -6.04 -11.14
C THR A 657 -15.99 -6.79 -10.20
N LEU A 658 -16.57 -7.63 -9.33
CA LEU A 658 -15.85 -8.38 -8.31
C LEU A 658 -16.12 -9.88 -8.45
N LEU A 659 -15.07 -10.69 -8.46
CA LEU A 659 -15.13 -12.16 -8.47
C LEU A 659 -15.71 -12.67 -7.15
N GLN A 660 -16.93 -13.23 -7.24
CA GLN A 660 -17.64 -13.78 -6.09
C GLN A 660 -17.59 -15.31 -6.09
N GLN A 661 -17.45 -15.90 -4.91
CA GLN A 661 -17.43 -17.35 -4.75
C GLN A 661 -18.83 -17.96 -4.66
N ALA A 662 -19.06 -19.01 -5.45
CA ALA A 662 -20.08 -20.00 -5.16
C ALA A 662 -19.44 -21.26 -4.59
N GLN A 663 -20.13 -21.88 -3.62
CA GLN A 663 -19.86 -23.23 -3.16
C GLN A 663 -21.11 -24.08 -3.39
N VAL A 664 -21.01 -25.01 -4.34
CA VAL A 664 -22.10 -25.93 -4.70
C VAL A 664 -21.83 -27.26 -4.00
N PRO A 665 -22.67 -27.68 -3.02
CA PRO A 665 -22.49 -28.95 -2.34
C PRO A 665 -22.39 -30.11 -3.34
N LEU A 666 -21.44 -31.03 -3.15
CA LEU A 666 -21.30 -32.17 -4.07
C LEU A 666 -22.53 -33.09 -4.05
N THR A 667 -23.31 -33.05 -2.97
CA THR A 667 -24.60 -33.74 -2.86
C THR A 667 -25.67 -33.23 -3.84
N ALA A 668 -25.48 -32.06 -4.46
CA ALA A 668 -26.36 -31.56 -5.52
C ALA A 668 -26.22 -32.34 -6.84
N PHE A 669 -25.07 -33.01 -7.06
CA PHE A 669 -24.78 -33.74 -8.29
C PHE A 669 -25.26 -35.20 -8.24
N VAL A 670 -26.57 -35.39 -8.11
CA VAL A 670 -27.20 -36.73 -7.97
C VAL A 670 -27.07 -37.56 -9.26
N GLY A 671 -26.73 -38.85 -9.11
CA GLY A 671 -26.66 -39.80 -10.22
C GLY A 671 -25.31 -39.89 -10.93
N VAL A 672 -24.28 -39.24 -10.40
CA VAL A 672 -22.88 -39.31 -10.86
C VAL A 672 -22.02 -40.05 -9.84
N ASP A 673 -21.09 -40.88 -10.31
CA ASP A 673 -20.07 -41.49 -9.46
C ASP A 673 -18.96 -40.49 -9.14
N LEU A 674 -19.03 -39.90 -7.94
CA LEU A 674 -18.03 -38.93 -7.47
C LEU A 674 -16.64 -39.55 -7.24
N THR A 675 -16.48 -40.87 -7.24
CA THR A 675 -15.16 -41.52 -7.11
C THR A 675 -14.39 -41.55 -8.43
N ALA A 676 -15.05 -41.24 -9.55
CA ALA A 676 -14.51 -41.42 -10.89
C ALA A 676 -14.85 -40.25 -11.84
N VAL A 677 -14.87 -39.02 -11.34
CA VAL A 677 -15.10 -37.81 -12.16
C VAL A 677 -14.03 -37.65 -13.23
N ARG A 678 -14.46 -37.20 -14.42
CA ARG A 678 -13.60 -37.00 -15.60
C ARG A 678 -13.69 -35.60 -16.20
N GLU A 679 -14.76 -34.87 -15.92
CA GLU A 679 -14.93 -33.52 -16.45
C GLU A 679 -15.85 -32.71 -15.56
N VAL A 680 -15.52 -31.43 -15.41
CA VAL A 680 -16.45 -30.40 -14.94
C VAL A 680 -16.66 -29.41 -16.08
N THR A 681 -17.91 -29.10 -16.38
CA THR A 681 -18.28 -28.22 -17.49
C THR A 681 -19.06 -27.01 -16.98
N VAL A 682 -18.73 -25.82 -17.47
CA VAL A 682 -19.48 -24.58 -17.24
C VAL A 682 -20.30 -24.29 -18.50
N ASP A 683 -21.61 -24.49 -18.42
CA ASP A 683 -22.53 -24.11 -19.48
C ASP A 683 -22.84 -22.61 -19.40
N VAL A 684 -22.60 -21.90 -20.50
CA VAL A 684 -22.94 -20.50 -20.67
C VAL A 684 -24.14 -20.41 -21.63
N PRO A 685 -25.34 -20.04 -21.14
CA PRO A 685 -26.55 -20.01 -21.96
C PRO A 685 -26.49 -18.92 -23.04
N ALA A 686 -27.33 -19.08 -24.07
CA ALA A 686 -27.51 -18.05 -25.08
C ALA A 686 -28.14 -16.80 -24.44
N GLY A 687 -27.52 -15.63 -24.62
CA GLY A 687 -28.00 -14.36 -24.04
C GLY A 687 -27.25 -13.90 -22.79
N ASN A 688 -26.34 -14.71 -22.23
CA ASN A 688 -25.36 -14.19 -21.27
C ASN A 688 -24.47 -13.13 -21.92
N GLY A 689 -24.04 -12.14 -21.13
CA GLY A 689 -22.87 -11.31 -21.44
C GLY A 689 -21.58 -12.11 -21.27
N GLY A 690 -20.43 -11.44 -21.30
CA GLY A 690 -19.19 -12.11 -20.95
C GLY A 690 -19.10 -12.40 -19.46
N VAL A 691 -18.33 -13.43 -19.15
CA VAL A 691 -18.17 -14.02 -17.83
C VAL A 691 -16.69 -14.13 -17.52
N LEU A 692 -16.30 -13.71 -16.32
CA LEU A 692 -14.96 -13.88 -15.78
C LEU A 692 -14.96 -15.04 -14.79
N LEU A 693 -14.04 -15.99 -14.96
CA LEU A 693 -13.84 -17.14 -14.06
C LEU A 693 -12.40 -17.15 -13.55
N SER A 694 -12.17 -17.06 -12.24
CA SER A 694 -10.78 -17.04 -11.72
C SER A 694 -10.28 -18.38 -11.21
N ASP A 695 -11.18 -19.27 -10.76
CA ASP A 695 -10.83 -20.68 -10.52
C ASP A 695 -12.06 -21.58 -10.40
N LEU A 696 -11.78 -22.87 -10.53
CA LEU A 696 -12.65 -24.01 -10.26
C LEU A 696 -11.91 -24.99 -9.37
N SER A 697 -12.47 -25.27 -8.19
CA SER A 697 -11.80 -26.05 -7.13
C SER A 697 -12.80 -26.97 -6.44
N VAL A 698 -12.34 -28.07 -5.84
CA VAL A 698 -13.15 -28.85 -4.89
C VAL A 698 -12.66 -28.60 -3.48
N LEU A 699 -13.61 -28.36 -2.59
CA LEU A 699 -13.40 -27.91 -1.22
C LEU A 699 -13.70 -29.04 -0.24
N PRO A 700 -12.83 -29.29 0.75
CA PRO A 700 -13.09 -30.20 1.85
C PRO A 700 -14.08 -29.56 2.84
N ALA A 701 -14.25 -30.17 4.00
CA ALA A 701 -14.84 -29.47 5.14
C ALA A 701 -13.97 -28.25 5.51
N SER A 702 -14.59 -27.10 5.76
CA SER A 702 -13.91 -25.86 6.12
C SER A 702 -13.03 -26.03 7.37
N SER A 703 -11.88 -25.37 7.36
CA SER A 703 -11.02 -25.24 8.54
C SER A 703 -10.18 -23.97 8.43
N VAL A 704 -9.59 -23.54 9.55
CA VAL A 704 -8.64 -22.41 9.59
C VAL A 704 -7.25 -22.80 9.08
N GLY A 705 -6.90 -24.09 9.09
CA GLY A 705 -5.56 -24.56 8.74
C GLY A 705 -4.55 -24.37 9.87
N HIS A 706 -3.30 -24.13 9.49
CA HIS A 706 -2.13 -24.12 10.35
C HIS A 706 -1.22 -22.91 10.03
N PRO A 707 -1.53 -21.72 10.56
CA PRO A 707 -0.66 -20.56 10.39
C PRO A 707 0.69 -20.79 11.08
N ALA A 708 1.76 -20.33 10.43
CA ALA A 708 3.12 -20.51 10.90
C ALA A 708 3.99 -19.31 10.54
N VAL A 709 4.89 -18.92 11.44
CA VAL A 709 5.90 -17.91 11.11
C VAL A 709 7.11 -18.62 10.52
N VAL A 710 7.35 -18.40 9.22
CA VAL A 710 8.41 -19.07 8.48
C VAL A 710 9.54 -18.09 8.20
N ASP A 711 10.78 -18.46 8.53
CA ASP A 711 11.96 -17.65 8.16
C ASP A 711 12.21 -17.79 6.66
N ARG A 712 11.86 -16.74 5.90
CA ARG A 712 12.05 -16.63 4.46
C ARG A 712 13.10 -15.56 4.13
N PRO A 713 13.95 -15.75 3.09
CA PRO A 713 14.70 -14.64 2.50
C PRO A 713 13.76 -13.51 2.11
N THR A 714 14.28 -12.30 2.10
CA THR A 714 13.52 -11.12 1.73
C THR A 714 14.03 -10.56 0.42
N VAL A 715 13.11 -10.20 -0.46
CA VAL A 715 13.42 -9.57 -1.75
C VAL A 715 13.50 -8.07 -1.55
N ARG A 716 14.57 -7.45 -2.04
CA ARG A 716 14.68 -5.99 -2.14
C ARG A 716 15.15 -5.57 -3.52
N ILE A 717 14.92 -4.31 -3.86
CA ILE A 717 15.52 -3.67 -5.02
C ILE A 717 16.66 -2.74 -4.58
N ALA A 718 17.71 -2.62 -5.39
CA ALA A 718 18.83 -1.74 -5.12
C ALA A 718 18.74 -0.47 -5.96
N ASP A 719 18.94 0.69 -5.33
CA ASP A 719 19.14 1.96 -6.04
C ASP A 719 20.27 1.86 -7.05
N ARG A 720 20.10 2.56 -8.17
CA ARG A 720 21.07 2.55 -9.26
C ARG A 720 21.26 3.95 -9.78
N THR A 721 22.50 4.39 -9.96
CA THR A 721 22.78 5.63 -10.70
C THR A 721 23.63 5.31 -11.92
N VAL A 722 23.30 5.85 -13.09
CA VAL A 722 24.03 5.67 -14.36
C VAL A 722 24.12 6.98 -15.14
N ASP A 723 25.08 7.07 -16.05
CA ASP A 723 25.07 8.11 -17.08
C ASP A 723 24.03 7.75 -18.15
N GLU A 724 23.40 8.77 -18.73
CA GLU A 724 22.49 8.65 -19.86
C GLU A 724 23.18 8.04 -21.08
N GLY A 725 24.40 8.51 -21.37
CA GLY A 725 25.24 8.01 -22.44
C GLY A 725 24.78 8.47 -23.82
N SER A 726 25.53 8.09 -24.87
CA SER A 726 25.39 8.79 -26.15
C SER A 726 24.44 8.17 -27.19
N GLY A 727 23.56 7.26 -26.79
CA GLY A 727 22.75 6.47 -27.71
C GLY A 727 21.99 5.33 -27.02
N ARG A 728 21.50 4.38 -27.81
CA ARG A 728 20.81 3.19 -27.27
C ARG A 728 21.73 2.37 -26.38
N GLY A 729 21.27 2.13 -25.16
CA GLY A 729 21.94 1.37 -24.13
C GLY A 729 20.98 0.49 -23.34
N THR A 730 21.50 -0.09 -22.28
CA THR A 730 20.71 -0.89 -21.33
C THR A 730 21.30 -0.68 -19.95
N VAL A 731 20.46 -0.28 -19.01
CA VAL A 731 20.81 -0.30 -17.60
C VAL A 731 20.37 -1.60 -16.96
N ARG A 732 21.13 -2.04 -15.95
CA ARG A 732 20.83 -3.25 -15.18
C ARG A 732 20.46 -2.85 -13.76
N ALA A 733 19.21 -3.11 -13.37
CA ALA A 733 18.72 -2.97 -12.01
C ALA A 733 18.95 -4.29 -11.25
N ALA A 734 19.34 -4.22 -9.97
CA ALA A 734 19.58 -5.41 -9.17
C ALA A 734 18.42 -5.68 -8.21
N VAL A 735 17.84 -6.87 -8.34
CA VAL A 735 16.90 -7.43 -7.36
C VAL A 735 17.67 -8.45 -6.53
N VAL A 736 17.64 -8.29 -5.21
CA VAL A 736 18.54 -8.97 -4.27
C VAL A 736 17.75 -9.65 -3.17
N LEU A 737 18.07 -10.91 -2.90
CA LEU A 737 17.62 -11.63 -1.73
C LEU A 737 18.55 -11.36 -0.54
N SER A 738 17.99 -11.26 0.67
CA SER A 738 18.78 -11.10 1.90
C SER A 738 19.74 -12.27 2.17
N ARG A 739 19.42 -13.45 1.65
CA ARG A 739 20.23 -14.67 1.70
C ARG A 739 19.88 -15.58 0.51
N PRO A 740 20.71 -16.60 0.18
CA PRO A 740 20.42 -17.49 -0.95
C PRO A 740 19.03 -18.09 -0.89
N ALA A 741 18.35 -18.12 -2.05
CA ALA A 741 17.07 -18.77 -2.21
C ALA A 741 17.15 -20.24 -1.77
N GLN A 742 16.21 -20.68 -0.94
CA GLN A 742 16.11 -22.09 -0.52
C GLN A 742 15.14 -22.87 -1.41
N GLN A 743 14.16 -22.17 -1.97
CA GLN A 743 13.17 -22.68 -2.92
C GLN A 743 13.10 -21.72 -4.10
N THR A 744 12.41 -22.10 -5.16
CA THR A 744 12.15 -21.16 -6.25
C THR A 744 11.35 -19.99 -5.73
N THR A 745 11.82 -18.78 -6.02
CA THR A 745 11.15 -17.52 -5.70
C THR A 745 10.86 -16.79 -6.99
N THR A 746 9.63 -16.31 -7.13
CA THR A 746 9.28 -15.33 -8.17
C THR A 746 8.96 -14.01 -7.49
N ALA A 747 9.41 -12.91 -8.07
CA ALA A 747 8.95 -11.57 -7.76
C ALA A 747 8.78 -10.81 -9.07
N TYR A 748 8.07 -9.69 -9.08
CA TYR A 748 7.93 -8.88 -10.27
C TYR A 748 8.69 -7.57 -10.11
N PHE A 749 9.56 -7.27 -11.05
CA PHE A 749 10.18 -5.96 -11.19
C PHE A 749 9.24 -5.07 -12.02
N ASP A 750 9.04 -3.85 -11.56
CA ASP A 750 8.30 -2.81 -12.26
C ASP A 750 9.12 -1.51 -12.31
N LEU A 751 9.19 -0.94 -13.51
CA LEU A 751 9.62 0.41 -13.80
C LEU A 751 8.73 0.87 -14.96
N SER A 752 7.45 1.05 -14.69
CA SER A 752 6.51 1.51 -15.71
C SER A 752 6.29 3.01 -15.69
N GLU A 753 6.40 3.64 -14.50
CA GLU A 753 6.32 5.09 -14.31
C GLU A 753 7.54 5.81 -14.91
N VAL A 754 7.56 5.84 -16.25
CA VAL A 754 8.52 6.56 -17.06
C VAL A 754 7.81 7.74 -17.68
N TYR A 755 8.39 8.92 -17.51
CA TYR A 755 7.73 10.14 -17.90
C TYR A 755 8.41 10.82 -19.12
N ASP A 756 9.55 10.29 -19.60
CA ASP A 756 10.32 10.79 -20.75
C ASP A 756 10.73 9.70 -21.77
N GLU A 757 11.48 10.08 -22.81
CA GLU A 757 11.94 9.17 -23.85
C GLU A 757 13.23 8.41 -23.50
N HIS A 758 13.87 8.70 -22.37
CA HIS A 758 15.15 8.09 -22.01
C HIS A 758 14.99 6.64 -21.56
N LEU A 759 13.86 6.26 -20.96
CA LEU A 759 13.59 4.87 -20.59
C LEU A 759 12.39 4.30 -21.35
N THR A 760 12.35 2.98 -21.44
CA THR A 760 11.16 2.26 -21.88
C THR A 760 10.50 1.61 -20.68
N PRO A 761 9.18 1.84 -20.43
CA PRO A 761 8.42 1.14 -19.40
C PRO A 761 8.69 -0.36 -19.42
N THR A 762 9.09 -0.92 -18.29
CA THR A 762 9.57 -2.30 -18.18
C THR A 762 8.94 -2.99 -16.97
N MET A 763 8.22 -4.07 -17.21
CA MET A 763 7.79 -5.03 -16.18
C MET A 763 8.31 -6.42 -16.53
N GLN A 764 8.94 -7.10 -15.56
CA GLN A 764 9.52 -8.43 -15.78
C GLN A 764 9.38 -9.33 -14.54
N PRO A 765 8.97 -10.60 -14.69
CA PRO A 765 9.11 -11.58 -13.62
C PRO A 765 10.61 -11.89 -13.38
N VAL A 766 11.00 -11.90 -12.12
CA VAL A 766 12.34 -12.21 -11.63
C VAL A 766 12.29 -13.52 -10.86
N VAL A 767 12.85 -14.57 -11.46
CA VAL A 767 12.84 -15.92 -10.88
C VAL A 767 14.21 -16.27 -10.31
N PHE A 768 14.28 -16.49 -9.00
CA PHE A 768 15.45 -17.02 -8.30
C PHE A 768 15.30 -18.53 -8.14
N ARG A 769 16.33 -19.27 -8.57
CA ARG A 769 16.48 -20.70 -8.30
C ARG A 769 17.20 -20.90 -6.96
N PRO A 770 17.05 -22.07 -6.32
CA PRO A 770 17.80 -22.39 -5.11
C PRO A 770 19.30 -22.10 -5.25
N GLY A 771 19.88 -21.41 -4.27
CA GLY A 771 21.27 -20.97 -4.23
C GLY A 771 21.55 -19.58 -4.83
N GLU A 772 20.61 -19.00 -5.59
CA GLU A 772 20.78 -17.65 -6.15
C GLU A 772 20.48 -16.57 -5.11
N VAL A 773 21.19 -15.44 -5.19
CA VAL A 773 21.05 -14.29 -4.26
C VAL A 773 20.67 -13.01 -4.99
N CYS A 774 21.05 -12.85 -6.26
CA CYS A 774 20.79 -11.62 -7.01
C CYS A 774 20.46 -11.92 -8.47
N LYS A 775 19.57 -11.11 -9.04
CA LYS A 775 19.24 -11.07 -10.46
C LYS A 775 19.32 -9.64 -10.97
N ALA A 776 19.88 -9.50 -12.17
CA ALA A 776 19.96 -8.23 -12.87
C ALA A 776 18.85 -8.15 -13.93
N VAL A 777 17.97 -7.17 -13.81
CA VAL A 777 16.88 -6.89 -14.75
C VAL A 777 17.35 -5.85 -15.78
N SER A 778 17.10 -6.10 -17.06
CA SER A 778 17.41 -5.13 -18.14
C SER A 778 16.32 -4.08 -18.24
N VAL A 779 16.72 -2.82 -18.23
CA VAL A 779 15.86 -1.69 -18.62
C VAL A 779 16.51 -1.01 -19.83
N PRO A 780 15.79 -0.89 -20.98
CA PRO A 780 16.28 -0.13 -22.12
C PRO A 780 16.49 1.34 -21.75
N LEU A 781 17.65 1.88 -22.14
CA LEU A 781 18.01 3.29 -21.97
C LEU A 781 18.27 3.88 -23.36
N LEU A 782 17.76 5.06 -23.62
CA LEU A 782 18.01 5.85 -24.82
C LEU A 782 18.67 7.16 -24.40
N GLY A 783 19.99 7.22 -24.56
CA GLY A 783 20.71 8.47 -24.39
C GLY A 783 20.94 9.21 -25.70
N ASP A 784 21.41 10.45 -25.61
CA ASP A 784 21.67 11.29 -26.76
C ASP A 784 23.00 12.09 -26.68
N ARG A 785 23.10 13.26 -27.32
CA ARG A 785 24.32 14.10 -27.28
C ARG A 785 23.97 15.55 -26.96
N ARG A 786 22.86 15.75 -26.26
CA ARG A 786 22.17 17.02 -26.15
C ARG A 786 21.98 17.34 -24.67
N PRO A 787 22.33 18.57 -24.27
CA PRO A 787 22.01 19.03 -22.94
C PRO A 787 20.50 19.06 -22.66
N SER A 788 20.08 18.36 -21.61
CA SER A 788 18.75 18.46 -20.99
C SER A 788 18.64 19.65 -20.03
N THR A 789 17.44 19.91 -19.50
CA THR A 789 17.20 20.93 -18.45
C THR A 789 17.52 20.41 -17.05
N ALA A 790 17.91 19.15 -16.94
CA ALA A 790 17.97 18.38 -15.72
C ALA A 790 19.37 17.80 -15.47
N PRO A 791 20.03 18.08 -14.32
CA PRO A 791 21.30 17.42 -14.01
C PRO A 791 21.15 15.90 -13.76
N THR A 792 19.98 15.45 -13.29
CA THR A 792 19.65 14.05 -13.04
C THR A 792 18.14 13.84 -13.04
N THR A 793 17.69 12.72 -13.58
CA THR A 793 16.28 12.26 -13.52
C THR A 793 16.21 10.98 -12.68
N GLY A 794 15.23 10.89 -11.79
CA GLY A 794 14.98 9.69 -10.98
C GLY A 794 13.72 8.99 -11.43
N TYR A 795 13.80 7.68 -11.64
CA TYR A 795 12.67 6.82 -11.99
C TYR A 795 12.45 5.82 -10.84
N PRO A 796 11.22 5.74 -10.29
CA PRO A 796 10.91 4.76 -9.27
C PRO A 796 11.03 3.36 -9.87
N MET A 797 11.62 2.45 -9.12
CA MET A 797 11.63 1.03 -9.42
C MET A 797 11.04 0.29 -8.24
N THR A 798 10.24 -0.72 -8.52
CA THR A 798 9.64 -1.53 -7.48
C THR A 798 9.82 -3.01 -7.73
N VAL A 799 9.83 -3.76 -6.63
CA VAL A 799 9.69 -5.21 -6.64
C VAL A 799 8.49 -5.59 -5.78
N SER A 800 7.61 -6.41 -6.33
CA SER A 800 6.29 -6.69 -5.76
C SER A 800 5.83 -8.12 -6.08
N ASN A 801 4.66 -8.53 -5.57
CA ASN A 801 4.00 -9.81 -5.79
C ASN A 801 4.99 -10.99 -5.67
N THR A 802 5.56 -11.15 -4.47
CA THR A 802 6.51 -12.22 -4.18
C THR A 802 5.80 -13.56 -4.03
N GLN A 803 6.38 -14.63 -4.56
CA GLN A 803 5.80 -15.96 -4.58
C GLN A 803 6.87 -17.02 -4.27
N GLY A 804 6.47 -18.09 -3.61
CA GLY A 804 7.29 -19.24 -3.28
C GLY A 804 8.28 -18.98 -2.14
N GLY A 805 9.57 -19.04 -2.42
CA GLY A 805 10.59 -19.14 -1.38
C GLY A 805 10.92 -17.88 -0.57
N ALA A 806 10.36 -16.70 -0.88
CA ALA A 806 10.77 -15.41 -0.29
C ALA A 806 9.60 -14.44 -0.13
N VAL A 807 9.75 -13.47 0.77
CA VAL A 807 8.78 -12.39 1.03
C VAL A 807 9.32 -11.01 0.67
N LEU A 808 8.44 -10.01 0.59
CA LEU A 808 8.83 -8.64 0.31
C LEU A 808 9.64 -8.02 1.46
N GLY A 809 10.88 -7.62 1.17
CA GLY A 809 11.73 -6.75 1.98
C GLY A 809 11.56 -5.29 1.57
N ASP A 810 12.64 -4.53 1.41
CA ASP A 810 12.56 -3.14 0.92
C ASP A 810 12.28 -3.12 -0.60
N GLY A 811 10.99 -2.98 -0.94
CA GLY A 811 10.45 -3.16 -2.28
C GLY A 811 10.59 -1.97 -3.22
N VAL A 812 10.94 -0.79 -2.73
CA VAL A 812 11.01 0.46 -3.50
C VAL A 812 12.47 0.92 -3.61
N GLY A 813 12.87 1.37 -4.79
CA GLY A 813 14.18 1.98 -5.04
C GLY A 813 14.12 2.97 -6.19
N THR A 814 15.26 3.60 -6.51
CA THR A 814 15.33 4.62 -7.56
C THR A 814 16.44 4.32 -8.57
N LEU A 815 16.10 4.35 -9.86
CA LEU A 815 17.06 4.48 -10.94
C LEU A 815 17.28 5.96 -11.23
N THR A 816 18.48 6.47 -10.97
CA THR A 816 18.88 7.83 -11.31
C THR A 816 19.70 7.82 -12.60
N VAL A 817 19.20 8.50 -13.63
CA VAL A 817 19.95 8.77 -14.86
C VAL A 817 20.58 10.16 -14.75
N ARG A 818 21.87 10.26 -15.03
CA ARG A 818 22.64 11.51 -15.05
C ARG A 818 22.82 11.97 -16.49
N GLU A 819 22.44 13.21 -16.74
CA GLU A 819 22.79 13.97 -17.94
C GLU A 819 24.32 14.16 -18.04
N ASP A 820 24.96 13.59 -19.07
CA ASP A 820 26.41 13.60 -19.24
C ASP A 820 26.97 14.55 -20.33
N ASP A 821 26.10 15.18 -21.13
CA ASP A 821 26.45 16.15 -22.18
C ASP A 821 26.34 17.63 -21.74
N GLY A 822 25.71 17.89 -20.60
CA GLY A 822 25.62 19.19 -19.95
C GLY A 822 24.18 19.58 -19.62
N VAL A 823 23.96 20.60 -18.80
CA VAL A 823 22.61 21.01 -18.40
C VAL A 823 22.30 22.39 -18.96
N ARG A 824 21.10 22.64 -19.46
CA ARG A 824 20.66 23.98 -19.87
C ARG A 824 20.21 24.77 -18.65
N ASP A 825 20.81 25.94 -18.44
CA ASP A 825 20.29 26.93 -17.49
C ASP A 825 19.03 27.63 -18.03
N ASP A 826 18.37 28.43 -17.19
CA ASP A 826 17.14 29.15 -17.53
C ASP A 826 17.29 30.13 -18.71
N ARG A 827 18.52 30.43 -19.12
CA ARG A 827 18.85 31.28 -20.28
C ARG A 827 19.20 30.45 -21.52
N GLY A 828 18.99 29.13 -21.46
CA GLY A 828 19.30 28.17 -22.51
C GLY A 828 20.80 27.90 -22.69
N ARG A 829 21.67 28.32 -21.75
CA ARG A 829 23.11 28.11 -21.85
C ARG A 829 23.49 26.77 -21.21
N THR A 830 24.36 26.02 -21.88
CA THR A 830 24.91 24.78 -21.32
C THR A 830 25.87 25.08 -20.16
N VAL A 831 25.55 24.54 -18.99
CA VAL A 831 26.37 24.50 -17.78
C VAL A 831 26.82 23.06 -17.50
N ALA A 832 27.72 22.89 -16.52
CA ALA A 832 28.26 21.58 -16.19
C ALA A 832 27.20 20.64 -15.60
N SER A 833 27.23 19.38 -16.03
CA SER A 833 26.45 18.28 -15.46
C SER A 833 26.68 18.06 -13.97
N ALA A 834 25.83 17.20 -13.38
CA ALA A 834 26.09 16.62 -12.07
C ALA A 834 27.47 15.92 -12.02
N VAL A 835 27.96 15.64 -10.81
CA VAL A 835 29.25 14.96 -10.63
C VAL A 835 29.26 13.60 -11.35
N PRO A 836 30.37 13.21 -12.02
CA PRO A 836 30.44 11.94 -12.75
C PRO A 836 30.15 10.73 -11.87
N VAL A 837 29.36 9.80 -12.39
CA VAL A 837 28.95 8.57 -11.68
C VAL A 837 29.76 7.34 -12.12
N GLY A 838 30.64 7.52 -13.11
CA GLY A 838 31.57 6.51 -13.60
C GLY A 838 30.89 5.36 -14.34
N THR A 839 31.70 4.58 -15.04
CA THR A 839 31.20 3.45 -15.84
C THR A 839 30.58 2.39 -14.93
N ALA A 840 29.29 2.12 -15.14
CA ALA A 840 28.53 1.14 -14.39
C ALA A 840 29.13 -0.27 -14.52
N GLY A 841 29.40 -0.93 -13.39
CA GLY A 841 29.81 -2.33 -13.34
C GLY A 841 28.62 -3.29 -13.29
N ASP A 842 28.87 -4.56 -12.96
CA ASP A 842 27.81 -5.54 -12.73
C ASP A 842 26.87 -5.10 -11.59
N ALA A 843 25.57 -5.10 -11.86
CA ALA A 843 24.58 -4.57 -10.93
C ALA A 843 24.50 -5.40 -9.65
N CYS A 844 24.61 -6.73 -9.76
CA CYS A 844 24.57 -7.62 -8.62
C CYS A 844 25.81 -7.51 -7.74
N ALA A 845 26.99 -7.44 -8.35
CA ALA A 845 28.26 -7.26 -7.65
C ALA A 845 28.29 -5.94 -6.88
N GLU A 846 27.77 -4.85 -7.45
CA GLU A 846 27.66 -3.56 -6.76
C GLU A 846 26.61 -3.60 -5.64
N ALA A 847 25.42 -4.16 -5.88
CA ALA A 847 24.33 -4.20 -4.92
C ALA A 847 24.59 -5.11 -3.70
N THR A 848 25.52 -6.06 -3.83
CA THR A 848 25.94 -6.98 -2.76
C THR A 848 27.33 -6.64 -2.20
N ALA A 849 27.94 -5.53 -2.64
CA ALA A 849 29.29 -5.18 -2.23
C ALA A 849 29.35 -4.76 -0.75
N ALA A 850 30.28 -5.35 0.00
CA ALA A 850 30.55 -4.91 1.37
C ALA A 850 31.13 -3.47 1.40
N PRO A 851 30.90 -2.71 2.49
CA PRO A 851 31.55 -1.42 2.68
C PRO A 851 33.08 -1.50 2.51
N THR A 852 33.68 -0.48 1.91
CA THR A 852 35.14 -0.42 1.75
C THR A 852 35.82 0.17 2.99
N THR A 853 37.13 -0.02 3.14
CA THR A 853 37.92 0.59 4.21
C THR A 853 38.68 1.80 3.67
N VAL A 854 38.72 2.88 4.45
CA VAL A 854 39.56 4.04 4.14
C VAL A 854 40.91 3.88 4.82
N GLY A 855 41.95 3.64 4.02
CA GLY A 855 43.33 3.62 4.45
C GLY A 855 43.87 5.04 4.66
N THR A 856 44.67 5.23 5.71
CA THR A 856 45.39 6.48 5.98
C THR A 856 46.89 6.26 5.85
N SER A 857 47.62 7.25 5.30
CA SER A 857 49.09 7.14 5.15
C SER A 857 49.83 7.05 6.49
N ALA A 858 49.18 7.48 7.58
CA ALA A 858 49.66 7.35 8.95
C ALA A 858 48.47 7.30 9.91
N ALA A 859 48.62 6.56 11.02
CA ALA A 859 47.60 6.49 12.08
C ALA A 859 47.41 7.84 12.81
N THR A 860 48.41 8.73 12.76
CA THR A 860 48.40 10.03 13.42
C THR A 860 48.95 11.14 12.53
N VAL A 861 48.41 12.35 12.63
CA VAL A 861 48.89 13.55 11.92
C VAL A 861 49.02 14.72 12.90
N GLN A 862 50.09 15.51 12.78
CA GLN A 862 50.21 16.76 13.53
C GLN A 862 49.45 17.89 12.84
N ARG A 863 49.01 18.89 13.60
CA ARG A 863 48.45 20.11 13.03
C ARG A 863 49.45 20.76 12.06
N GLY A 864 48.94 21.27 10.96
CA GLY A 864 49.72 21.83 9.85
C GLY A 864 50.40 20.79 8.97
N LYS A 865 50.32 19.48 9.28
CA LYS A 865 50.88 18.41 8.45
C LYS A 865 49.81 17.75 7.58
N ARG A 866 50.29 17.17 6.48
CA ARG A 866 49.49 16.50 5.47
C ARG A 866 49.50 14.99 5.71
N MET A 867 48.38 14.36 5.42
CA MET A 867 48.23 12.91 5.32
C MET A 867 47.42 12.57 4.07
N THR A 868 47.48 11.31 3.64
CA THR A 868 46.74 10.83 2.48
C THR A 868 45.68 9.84 2.92
N PHE A 869 44.47 10.01 2.41
CA PHE A 869 43.38 9.03 2.52
C PHE A 869 43.30 8.25 1.21
N SER A 870 43.10 6.94 1.29
CA SER A 870 42.99 6.06 0.12
C SER A 870 41.88 5.05 0.31
N ALA A 871 41.20 4.72 -0.78
CA ALA A 871 40.14 3.72 -0.79
C ALA A 871 39.99 3.12 -2.21
N SER A 872 39.34 1.97 -2.30
CA SER A 872 39.14 1.25 -3.56
C SER A 872 37.77 0.56 -3.62
N GLY A 873 37.43 0.03 -4.79
CA GLY A 873 36.17 -0.67 -5.04
C GLY A 873 35.06 0.23 -5.60
N PHE A 874 35.44 1.42 -6.07
CA PHE A 874 34.61 2.39 -6.77
C PHE A 874 34.53 2.04 -8.27
N ARG A 875 33.56 2.60 -9.00
CA ARG A 875 33.53 2.54 -10.46
C ARG A 875 34.72 3.27 -11.06
N ALA A 876 35.09 2.97 -12.30
CA ALA A 876 36.10 3.76 -13.01
C ALA A 876 35.53 5.14 -13.39
N GLY A 877 36.24 6.22 -13.08
CA GLY A 877 35.82 7.58 -13.43
C GLY A 877 34.70 8.17 -12.59
N GLU A 878 34.32 7.54 -11.47
CA GLU A 878 33.29 8.10 -10.58
C GLU A 878 33.86 9.12 -9.60
N SER A 879 33.06 10.12 -9.24
CA SER A 879 33.39 11.06 -8.18
C SER A 879 33.22 10.42 -6.81
N VAL A 880 34.27 10.47 -5.98
CA VAL A 880 34.26 9.98 -4.59
C VAL A 880 34.43 11.16 -3.64
N LEU A 881 33.47 11.31 -2.73
CA LEU A 881 33.46 12.36 -1.71
C LEU A 881 34.07 11.83 -0.41
N PHE A 882 35.12 12.50 0.07
CA PHE A 882 35.72 12.27 1.38
C PHE A 882 35.15 13.25 2.41
N ARG A 883 34.85 12.74 3.61
CA ARG A 883 34.51 13.54 4.78
C ARG A 883 35.43 13.20 5.95
N VAL A 884 35.79 14.22 6.72
CA VAL A 884 36.41 14.05 8.03
C VAL A 884 35.39 14.47 9.07
N ASP A 885 35.04 13.56 9.96
CA ASP A 885 33.88 13.63 10.84
C ASP A 885 32.61 13.93 10.03
N LYS A 886 32.03 15.13 10.16
CA LYS A 886 30.88 15.60 9.37
C LYS A 886 31.25 16.60 8.27
N GLY A 887 32.51 17.04 8.20
CA GLY A 887 32.97 18.06 7.27
C GLY A 887 33.46 17.46 5.95
N VAL A 888 33.24 18.16 4.83
CA VAL A 888 33.76 17.77 3.52
C VAL A 888 35.27 18.00 3.47
N ALA A 889 36.03 16.93 3.21
CA ALA A 889 37.48 16.98 3.09
C ALA A 889 37.94 17.20 1.63
N GLY A 890 37.17 16.70 0.66
CA GLY A 890 37.43 16.88 -0.76
C GLY A 890 36.70 15.87 -1.63
N ARG A 891 36.72 16.06 -2.95
CA ARG A 891 36.25 15.09 -3.94
C ARG A 891 37.38 14.72 -4.88
N VAL A 892 37.46 13.43 -5.24
CA VAL A 892 38.45 12.90 -6.17
C VAL A 892 37.76 11.95 -7.13
N THR A 893 38.13 11.99 -8.41
CA THR A 893 37.66 11.02 -9.40
C THR A 893 38.49 9.74 -9.30
N SER A 894 37.82 8.59 -9.27
CA SER A 894 38.49 7.28 -9.24
C SER A 894 39.24 6.99 -10.53
N ASP A 895 40.38 6.29 -10.41
CA ASP A 895 41.14 5.83 -11.56
C ASP A 895 40.43 4.67 -12.30
N GLY A 896 41.02 4.21 -13.41
CA GLY A 896 40.47 3.09 -14.20
C GLY A 896 40.36 1.75 -13.45
N ARG A 897 40.89 1.65 -12.22
CA ARG A 897 40.78 0.48 -11.33
C ARG A 897 39.89 0.76 -10.12
N GLY A 898 39.17 1.88 -10.10
CA GLY A 898 38.27 2.22 -9.00
C GLY A 898 38.99 2.62 -7.72
N ARG A 899 40.22 3.14 -7.80
CA ARG A 899 41.01 3.59 -6.65
C ARG A 899 40.99 5.10 -6.55
N VAL A 900 41.00 5.60 -5.32
CA VAL A 900 41.05 7.04 -5.01
C VAL A 900 42.13 7.33 -3.97
N SER A 901 42.70 8.52 -4.07
CA SER A 901 43.69 9.04 -3.13
C SER A 901 43.48 10.54 -2.95
N LEU A 902 43.28 10.99 -1.70
CA LEU A 902 43.09 12.40 -1.36
C LEU A 902 44.16 12.82 -0.36
N ALA A 903 44.94 13.85 -0.72
CA ALA A 903 45.81 14.55 0.21
C ALA A 903 44.97 15.52 1.06
N TRP A 904 45.02 15.36 2.38
CA TRP A 904 44.31 16.22 3.34
C TRP A 904 45.29 16.78 4.37
N THR A 905 45.10 18.04 4.78
CA THR A 905 45.98 18.73 5.73
C THR A 905 45.19 19.05 6.99
N ALA A 906 45.68 18.59 8.15
CA ALA A 906 45.08 18.95 9.43
C ALA A 906 45.34 20.44 9.68
N SER A 907 44.30 21.28 9.63
CA SER A 907 44.44 22.70 9.90
C SER A 907 44.88 22.96 11.35
N ALA A 908 45.40 24.15 11.63
CA ALA A 908 45.69 24.57 13.00
C ALA A 908 44.44 24.54 13.92
N SER A 909 43.25 24.67 13.33
CA SER A 909 41.95 24.62 14.02
C SER A 909 41.38 23.21 14.19
N THR A 910 41.97 22.18 13.57
CA THR A 910 41.46 20.81 13.68
C THR A 910 41.59 20.32 15.13
N ALA A 911 40.52 19.78 15.71
CA ALA A 911 40.54 19.28 17.09
C ALA A 911 41.64 18.23 17.31
N ILE A 912 42.16 18.11 18.53
CA ILE A 912 43.12 17.06 18.89
C ILE A 912 42.31 15.86 19.36
N GLY A 913 42.70 14.66 18.95
CA GLY A 913 42.00 13.42 19.31
C GLY A 913 41.72 12.53 18.11
N LYS A 914 40.81 11.57 18.28
CA LYS A 914 40.43 10.62 17.24
C LYS A 914 39.39 11.25 16.30
N HIS A 915 39.59 11.08 15.00
CA HIS A 915 38.70 11.53 13.94
C HIS A 915 38.26 10.36 13.07
N ALA A 916 37.04 10.43 12.57
CA ALA A 916 36.54 9.51 11.56
C ALA A 916 36.81 10.08 10.17
N VAL A 917 37.16 9.22 9.22
CA VAL A 917 37.14 9.56 7.79
C VAL A 917 36.14 8.64 7.11
N SER A 918 35.30 9.19 6.24
CA SER A 918 34.34 8.42 5.45
C SER A 918 34.43 8.81 3.97
N VAL A 919 34.07 7.87 3.11
CA VAL A 919 34.02 8.04 1.66
C VAL A 919 32.67 7.58 1.12
N SER A 920 32.19 8.24 0.08
CA SER A 920 30.99 7.84 -0.66
C SER A 920 31.17 8.06 -2.16
N GLY A 921 31.02 7.01 -2.96
CA GLY A 921 31.00 7.08 -4.43
C GLY A 921 29.69 7.65 -4.97
N ALA A 922 29.75 8.47 -6.02
CA ALA A 922 28.59 9.12 -6.61
C ALA A 922 27.68 8.15 -7.36
N GLY A 923 28.25 7.18 -8.10
CA GLY A 923 27.50 6.22 -8.92
C GLY A 923 27.30 4.87 -8.26
N SER A 924 28.40 4.26 -7.77
CA SER A 924 28.35 2.96 -7.07
C SER A 924 27.60 3.02 -5.74
N LYS A 925 27.37 4.24 -5.20
CA LYS A 925 26.91 4.52 -3.83
C LYS A 925 27.75 3.82 -2.75
N ARG A 926 28.93 3.29 -3.11
CA ARG A 926 29.77 2.55 -2.19
C ARG A 926 30.26 3.48 -1.09
N VAL A 927 30.06 3.06 0.15
CA VAL A 927 30.55 3.76 1.33
C VAL A 927 31.76 3.07 1.93
N GLY A 928 32.61 3.86 2.58
CA GLY A 928 33.70 3.32 3.36
C GLY A 928 34.05 4.19 4.54
N SER A 929 34.73 3.60 5.52
CA SER A 929 35.14 4.30 6.74
C SER A 929 36.56 3.95 7.17
N GLY A 930 37.16 4.85 7.94
CA GLY A 930 38.46 4.70 8.57
C GLY A 930 38.60 5.68 9.74
N SER A 931 39.74 5.63 10.42
CA SER A 931 40.02 6.58 11.51
C SER A 931 41.49 6.95 11.60
N PHE A 932 41.77 8.10 12.18
CA PHE A 932 43.11 8.59 12.48
C PHE A 932 43.07 9.46 13.74
N ALA A 933 44.22 9.87 14.26
CA ALA A 933 44.28 10.83 15.36
C ALA A 933 45.09 12.08 15.02
N VAL A 934 44.58 13.24 15.43
CA VAL A 934 45.28 14.52 15.32
C VAL A 934 46.02 14.81 16.61
N ARG A 935 47.30 15.19 16.48
CA ARG A 935 48.19 15.57 17.58
C ARG A 935 48.65 17.02 17.43
N ARG A 936 49.20 17.58 18.51
CA ARG A 936 49.78 18.93 18.50
C ARG A 936 50.89 19.05 17.47
#